data_AF-A0A958QZB4-F1
#
_entry.id   AF-A0A958QZB4-F1
#
_cell.length_a   1.000
_cell.length_b   1.000
_cell.length_c   1.000
_cell.angle_alpha   90.00
_cell.angle_beta   90.00
_cell.angle_gamma   90.00
#
_symmetry.space_group_name_H-M   'P 1'
#
loop_
_entity.id
_entity.type
_entity.pdbx_description
1 polymer ?
#
loop_
_entity_poly.entity_id
_entity_poly.type
_entity_poly.pdbx_seq_one_letter_code
_entity_poly.pdbx_strand_id
1 'polypeptide(L)'
;AITAQSLSTIMTQHQSGLHFLGAVQGPDQVLDASPELFRKQLYAVSQHYKFIIVDIGCDMTALQLGMIEDSSAVILVSTAEVLAINQTRRAMNDLMAATVPGDLFQIVLNMVSRTSLDPRAISQGLRRPIIGSIPQDDNTAYMALQRSTPFVLTAQNTLISAAYHEVVRKLTGGVIQKLKALSRPQNLRSPSLNSPSGQVQGSGAPSSTAIVSKGNRPVDPMTVLKLQIHSELIKEMDLKKDLTSSKGDASKEKELYSRTQRVITQLADKLGHGLARDQRSRIIKEVLDESLGLGPLEDLLSDPSVTEIMVNGCDKIYVEKNGKLTLSTVTFTSNLQLRNVIERIVTPLGRRIDEKTPYCDARLADGSRVNAVIEPLSIDGPAVTIRKFPQDRITPDDYVKRFRSMTQAMVDFLKICVEEGLNIIISGGTGSGKTTLLNVMSSFIPVNERIITVEDAAELQLKQEHVVRLETRPANMEGSGEISIRDLVRNSLRMRPDRIVVGECRDGAALDMLAAMNTGHDGSMTTVHANNPREAVARLETLCLMAGMDLPVRAIREQIAGAVDLIVQISRLSDGSRKILSITEVVGMQGETVTLQEIFRFKEEGFDKNRKIVGTFQAMGLIPTFIEKFEARGVTIPRNLFTSSSSDQGTGSKNPSDTQGSLGGPSRSRMSPTMAPRIQRPNPLKKPGDENK
;
A
#
# COMPACT_ATOMS: atom_id res chain seq x y z
N ALA A 1 20.44 16.91 -43.30
CA ALA A 1 21.66 16.88 -42.48
C ALA A 1 22.01 18.31 -42.12
N ILE A 2 22.35 18.58 -40.86
CA ILE A 2 22.75 19.93 -40.42
C ILE A 2 24.08 20.26 -41.10
N THR A 3 24.09 21.23 -42.00
CA THR A 3 25.28 21.82 -42.62
C THR A 3 25.69 23.10 -41.90
N ALA A 4 26.94 23.53 -42.06
CA ALA A 4 27.47 24.79 -41.49
C ALA A 4 26.58 26.02 -41.77
N GLN A 5 25.99 26.09 -42.97
CA GLN A 5 25.09 27.18 -43.37
C GLN A 5 23.69 27.08 -42.74
N SER A 6 23.20 25.86 -42.45
CA SER A 6 21.92 25.65 -41.78
C SER A 6 21.99 25.82 -40.25
N LEU A 7 23.18 25.69 -39.66
CA LEU A 7 23.40 25.84 -38.22
C LEU A 7 23.06 27.25 -37.72
N SER A 8 23.47 28.29 -38.46
CA SER A 8 23.16 29.68 -38.10
C SER A 8 21.67 30.02 -38.16
N THR A 9 20.87 29.24 -38.89
CA THR A 9 19.41 29.47 -39.00
C THR A 9 18.60 28.81 -37.88
N ILE A 10 19.18 27.84 -37.15
CA ILE A 10 18.49 27.08 -36.09
C ILE A 10 19.03 27.35 -34.69
N MET A 11 20.21 27.98 -34.58
CA MET A 11 20.79 28.35 -33.29
C MET A 11 20.28 29.71 -32.82
N THR A 12 19.91 29.79 -31.55
CA THR A 12 19.58 31.05 -30.90
C THR A 12 20.85 31.66 -30.32
N GLN A 13 21.13 32.93 -30.63
CA GLN A 13 22.26 33.65 -30.06
C GLN A 13 21.81 34.44 -28.82
N HIS A 14 22.40 34.12 -27.67
CA HIS A 14 22.22 34.90 -26.45
C HIS A 14 23.15 36.13 -26.46
N GLN A 15 22.74 37.21 -25.79
CA GLN A 15 23.51 38.48 -25.73
C GLN A 15 24.92 38.32 -25.13
N SER A 16 25.16 37.25 -24.37
CA SER A 16 26.49 36.91 -23.84
C SER A 16 27.44 36.28 -24.86
N GLY A 17 27.01 36.08 -26.12
CA GLY A 17 27.75 35.37 -27.16
C GLY A 17 27.61 33.85 -27.12
N LEU A 18 26.74 33.30 -26.26
CA LEU A 18 26.41 31.87 -26.23
C LEU A 18 25.46 31.53 -27.40
N HIS A 19 25.80 30.52 -28.19
CA HIS A 19 24.88 29.95 -29.16
C HIS A 19 24.20 28.73 -28.56
N PHE A 20 22.87 28.73 -28.53
CA PHE A 20 22.04 27.72 -27.90
C PHE A 20 21.20 26.98 -28.95
N LEU A 21 21.17 25.66 -28.84
CA LEU A 21 20.29 24.79 -29.63
C LEU A 21 19.45 23.96 -28.66
N GLY A 22 18.18 24.31 -28.53
CA GLY A 22 17.23 23.55 -27.71
C GLY A 22 16.89 22.23 -28.38
N ALA A 23 17.25 21.12 -27.74
CA ALA A 23 17.03 19.78 -28.31
C ALA A 23 15.55 19.35 -28.22
N VAL A 24 14.80 19.91 -27.27
CA VAL A 24 13.35 19.75 -27.07
C VAL A 24 12.77 21.09 -26.62
N GLN A 25 11.54 21.42 -27.04
CA GLN A 25 10.86 22.68 -26.69
C GLN A 25 9.87 22.54 -25.53
N GLY A 26 9.68 21.34 -24.99
CA GLY A 26 8.80 21.07 -23.86
C GLY A 26 9.03 19.68 -23.25
N PRO A 27 8.51 19.43 -22.03
CA PRO A 27 8.77 18.21 -21.26
C PRO A 27 8.13 16.94 -21.85
N ASP A 28 7.15 17.08 -22.74
CA ASP A 28 6.47 15.95 -23.41
C ASP A 28 7.19 15.49 -24.70
N GLN A 29 8.25 16.20 -25.12
CA GLN A 29 9.01 15.88 -26.33
C GLN A 29 10.18 14.98 -25.99
N VAL A 30 10.29 13.85 -26.70
CA VAL A 30 11.44 12.93 -26.61
C VAL A 30 12.28 13.08 -27.87
N LEU A 31 13.61 13.15 -27.72
CA LEU A 31 14.52 13.08 -28.87
C LEU A 31 14.54 11.68 -29.46
N ASP A 32 13.80 11.49 -30.55
CA ASP A 32 13.90 10.29 -31.38
C ASP A 32 15.03 10.45 -32.41
N ALA A 33 16.28 10.43 -31.92
CA ALA A 33 17.47 10.55 -32.74
C ALA A 33 18.37 9.31 -32.58
N SER A 34 18.81 8.73 -33.70
CA SER A 34 19.79 7.66 -33.65
C SER A 34 21.15 8.19 -33.17
N PRO A 35 21.89 7.42 -32.34
CA PRO A 35 23.23 7.81 -31.87
C PRO A 35 24.19 8.14 -33.04
N GLU A 36 24.06 7.41 -34.16
CA GLU A 36 24.87 7.60 -35.36
C GLU A 36 24.59 8.93 -36.07
N LEU A 37 23.32 9.35 -36.14
CA LEU A 37 22.95 10.63 -36.72
C LEU A 37 23.42 11.78 -35.83
N PHE A 38 23.28 11.64 -34.51
CA PHE A 38 23.77 12.61 -33.55
C PHE A 38 25.29 12.78 -33.64
N ARG A 39 26.05 11.68 -33.72
CA ARG A 39 27.51 11.68 -33.95
C ARG A 39 27.93 12.51 -35.15
N LYS A 40 27.27 12.28 -36.30
CA LYS A 40 27.55 13.01 -37.54
C LYS A 40 27.27 14.51 -37.38
N GLN A 41 26.20 14.87 -36.68
CA GLN A 41 25.85 16.26 -36.41
C GLN A 41 26.86 16.92 -35.45
N LEU A 42 27.22 16.24 -34.35
CA LEU A 42 28.19 16.74 -33.39
C LEU A 42 29.56 16.96 -34.04
N TYR A 43 29.99 16.06 -34.93
CA TYR A 43 31.21 16.24 -35.71
C TYR A 43 31.16 17.50 -36.60
N ALA A 44 30.04 17.75 -37.29
CA ALA A 44 29.87 18.96 -38.10
C ALA A 44 29.92 20.24 -37.25
N VAL A 45 29.27 20.25 -36.08
CA VAL A 45 29.28 21.39 -35.13
C VAL A 45 30.70 21.63 -34.59
N SER A 46 31.47 20.56 -34.33
CA SER A 46 32.83 20.65 -33.78
C SER A 46 33.84 21.36 -34.67
N GLN A 47 33.56 21.49 -35.98
CA GLN A 47 34.41 22.24 -36.90
C GLN A 47 34.32 23.77 -36.71
N HIS A 48 33.24 24.25 -36.07
CA HIS A 48 32.95 25.67 -35.91
C HIS A 48 33.07 26.15 -34.47
N TYR A 49 32.95 25.24 -33.49
CA TYR A 49 32.98 25.58 -32.07
C TYR A 49 34.15 24.90 -31.37
N LYS A 50 34.96 25.70 -30.68
CA LYS A 50 36.07 25.21 -29.85
C LYS A 50 35.59 24.36 -28.66
N PHE A 51 34.40 24.66 -28.14
CA PHE A 51 33.77 23.95 -27.03
C PHE A 51 32.30 23.68 -27.36
N ILE A 52 31.84 22.47 -27.07
CA ILE A 52 30.44 22.06 -27.16
C ILE A 52 30.07 21.48 -25.81
N ILE A 53 28.99 21.97 -25.22
CA ILE A 53 28.43 21.47 -23.97
C ILE A 53 27.11 20.81 -24.31
N VAL A 54 26.96 19.55 -23.91
CA VAL A 54 25.72 18.80 -24.08
C VAL A 54 25.15 18.53 -22.71
N ASP A 55 23.95 19.04 -22.46
CA ASP A 55 23.16 18.67 -21.29
C ASP A 55 22.44 17.35 -21.62
N ILE A 56 22.79 16.30 -20.88
CA ILE A 56 22.34 14.93 -21.15
C ILE A 56 21.13 14.52 -20.29
N GLY A 57 20.69 15.35 -19.35
CA GLY A 57 19.67 14.97 -18.38
C GLY A 57 20.12 13.85 -17.45
N CYS A 58 19.17 13.11 -16.87
CA CYS A 58 19.45 12.02 -15.91
C CYS A 58 19.19 10.61 -16.45
N ASP A 59 18.64 10.47 -17.66
CA ASP A 59 18.39 9.16 -18.27
C ASP A 59 19.66 8.55 -18.88
N MET A 60 19.66 7.23 -19.06
CA MET A 60 20.78 6.45 -19.61
C MET A 60 20.36 5.65 -20.84
N THR A 61 19.80 6.33 -21.83
CA THR A 61 19.42 5.74 -23.13
C THR A 61 20.64 5.48 -24.02
N ALA A 62 20.46 4.70 -25.09
CA ALA A 62 21.51 4.46 -26.08
C ALA A 62 22.06 5.75 -26.72
N LEU A 63 21.22 6.79 -26.86
CA LEU A 63 21.64 8.10 -27.35
C LEU A 63 22.56 8.81 -26.35
N GLN A 64 22.20 8.83 -25.07
CA GLN A 64 23.01 9.42 -24.00
C GLN A 64 24.33 8.68 -23.79
N LEU A 65 24.33 7.35 -23.85
CA LEU A 65 25.57 6.56 -23.79
C LEU A 65 26.47 6.88 -24.99
N GLY A 66 25.90 6.97 -26.20
CA GLY A 66 26.63 7.39 -27.40
C GLY A 66 27.23 8.80 -27.27
N MET A 67 26.49 9.75 -26.68
CA MET A 67 26.98 11.11 -26.38
C MET A 67 28.15 11.09 -25.39
N ILE A 68 28.05 10.28 -24.33
CA ILE A 68 29.09 10.14 -23.31
C ILE A 68 30.37 9.52 -23.91
N GLU A 69 30.23 8.49 -24.75
CA GLU A 69 31.35 7.84 -25.43
C GLU A 69 32.17 8.81 -26.30
N ASP A 70 31.52 9.77 -26.97
CA ASP A 70 32.20 10.74 -27.84
C ASP A 70 32.71 11.98 -27.09
N SER A 71 32.27 12.17 -25.85
CA SER A 71 32.63 13.31 -25.03
C SER A 71 34.13 13.35 -24.73
N SER A 72 34.69 14.55 -24.65
CA SER A 72 36.10 14.73 -24.22
C SER A 72 36.24 14.73 -22.69
N ALA A 73 35.16 14.99 -21.97
CA ALA A 73 35.07 14.96 -20.53
C ALA A 73 33.58 14.85 -20.13
N VAL A 74 33.31 14.17 -19.02
CA VAL A 74 31.98 14.08 -18.42
C VAL A 74 32.00 14.84 -17.10
N ILE A 75 31.19 15.89 -16.98
CA ILE A 75 31.12 16.69 -15.75
C ILE A 75 29.94 16.18 -14.91
N LEU A 76 30.25 15.59 -13.76
CA LEU A 76 29.27 15.16 -12.77
C LEU A 76 29.09 16.28 -11.74
N VAL A 77 27.89 16.85 -11.69
CA VAL A 77 27.52 17.88 -10.72
C VAL A 77 26.79 17.21 -9.56
N SER A 78 27.29 17.35 -8.34
CA SER A 78 26.70 16.74 -7.14
C SER A 78 26.66 17.72 -5.97
N THR A 79 25.74 17.57 -5.04
CA THR A 79 25.81 18.25 -3.75
C THR A 79 26.74 17.49 -2.79
N ALA A 80 27.25 18.19 -1.78
CA ALA A 80 28.21 17.66 -0.82
C ALA A 80 27.54 16.97 0.39
N GLU A 81 26.54 16.12 0.11
CA GLU A 81 25.76 15.36 1.09
C GLU A 81 25.98 13.85 0.94
N VAL A 82 25.90 13.08 2.03
CA VAL A 82 26.20 11.64 2.03
C VAL A 82 25.38 10.87 0.97
N LEU A 83 24.09 11.18 0.84
CA LEU A 83 23.20 10.52 -0.12
C LEU A 83 23.57 10.86 -1.56
N ALA A 84 23.75 12.15 -1.88
CA ALA A 84 24.13 12.60 -3.22
C ALA A 84 25.49 12.04 -3.65
N ILE A 85 26.46 11.96 -2.72
CA ILE A 85 27.77 11.37 -2.99
C ILE A 85 27.68 9.86 -3.22
N ASN A 86 26.83 9.15 -2.48
CA ASN A 86 26.60 7.72 -2.72
C ASN A 86 25.92 7.46 -4.08
N GLN A 87 24.96 8.30 -4.48
CA GLN A 87 24.33 8.24 -5.80
C GLN A 87 25.35 8.55 -6.91
N THR A 88 26.18 9.57 -6.74
CA THR A 88 27.26 9.91 -7.68
C THR A 88 28.24 8.75 -7.85
N ARG A 89 28.61 8.06 -6.75
CA ARG A 89 29.46 6.86 -6.82
C ARG A 89 28.80 5.76 -7.64
N ARG A 90 27.50 5.52 -7.43
CA ARG A 90 26.74 4.51 -8.15
C ARG A 90 26.66 4.83 -9.65
N ALA A 91 26.24 6.03 -10.01
CA ALA A 91 26.17 6.48 -11.40
C ALA A 91 27.51 6.35 -12.12
N MET A 92 28.61 6.71 -11.46
CA MET A 92 29.95 6.55 -12.01
C MET A 92 30.32 5.08 -12.22
N ASN A 93 30.01 4.20 -11.26
CA ASN A 93 30.25 2.76 -11.40
C ASN A 93 29.42 2.15 -12.53
N ASP A 94 28.16 2.55 -12.67
CA ASP A 94 27.26 2.06 -13.72
C ASP A 94 27.76 2.49 -15.10
N LEU A 95 28.23 3.73 -15.25
CA LEU A 95 28.83 4.22 -16.49
C LEU A 95 30.18 3.53 -16.79
N MET A 96 31.01 3.27 -15.77
CA MET A 96 32.23 2.49 -15.94
C MET A 96 31.95 1.04 -16.35
N ALA A 97 30.87 0.44 -15.84
CA ALA A 97 30.42 -0.88 -16.26
C ALA A 97 29.89 -0.87 -17.70
N ALA A 98 29.28 0.25 -18.13
CA ALA A 98 28.91 0.53 -19.52
C ALA A 98 30.12 0.97 -20.39
N THR A 99 31.35 0.61 -19.98
CA THR A 99 32.62 0.83 -20.71
C THR A 99 33.08 2.28 -20.86
N VAL A 100 32.46 3.24 -20.17
CA VAL A 100 32.94 4.63 -20.12
C VAL A 100 34.23 4.71 -19.31
N PRO A 101 35.35 5.19 -19.88
CA PRO A 101 36.60 5.31 -19.15
C PRO A 101 36.45 6.21 -17.93
N GLY A 102 36.82 5.68 -16.76
CA GLY A 102 36.67 6.38 -15.50
C GLY A 102 37.45 7.70 -15.39
N ASP A 103 38.46 7.89 -16.23
CA ASP A 103 39.27 9.12 -16.28
C ASP A 103 38.53 10.30 -16.90
N LEU A 104 37.44 10.05 -17.64
CA LEU A 104 36.62 11.12 -18.24
C LEU A 104 35.82 11.89 -17.20
N PHE A 105 35.53 11.30 -16.03
CA PHE A 105 34.70 11.92 -15.01
C PHE A 105 35.43 13.04 -14.27
N GLN A 106 34.84 14.24 -14.32
CA GLN A 106 35.23 15.42 -13.55
C GLN A 106 34.08 15.77 -12.60
N ILE A 107 34.37 15.92 -11.31
CA ILE A 107 33.33 16.16 -10.30
C ILE A 107 33.32 17.63 -9.90
N VAL A 108 32.16 18.27 -9.99
CA VAL A 108 31.90 19.61 -9.45
C VAL A 108 30.94 19.46 -8.27
N LEU A 109 31.34 19.96 -7.10
CA LEU A 109 30.43 20.05 -5.97
C LEU A 109 29.64 21.35 -6.04
N ASN A 110 28.31 21.25 -6.04
CA ASN A 110 27.42 22.40 -6.05
C ASN A 110 26.79 22.64 -4.68
N MET A 111 26.37 23.89 -4.42
CA MET A 111 25.72 24.31 -3.17
C MET A 111 26.51 23.95 -1.92
N VAL A 112 27.84 24.11 -1.96
CA VAL A 112 28.69 23.79 -0.81
C VAL A 112 28.48 24.83 0.28
N SER A 113 28.13 24.35 1.47
CA SER A 113 27.88 25.14 2.67
C SER A 113 28.80 24.70 3.81
N ARG A 114 28.73 25.36 4.96
CA ARG A 114 29.55 24.99 6.14
C ARG A 114 29.18 23.63 6.74
N THR A 115 27.96 23.15 6.49
CA THR A 115 27.46 21.86 6.98
C THR A 115 27.70 20.71 5.99
N SER A 116 28.23 21.03 4.81
CA SER A 116 28.57 20.05 3.79
C SER A 116 29.75 19.17 4.20
N LEU A 117 29.80 17.96 3.63
CA LEU A 117 30.97 17.08 3.76
C LEU A 117 32.23 17.75 3.17
N ASP A 118 33.37 17.48 3.79
CA ASP A 118 34.66 17.98 3.31
C ASP A 118 34.94 17.47 1.88
N PRO A 119 35.15 18.35 0.89
CA PRO A 119 35.52 17.98 -0.47
C PRO A 119 36.71 17.01 -0.53
N ARG A 120 37.71 17.13 0.37
CA ARG A 120 38.86 16.20 0.37
C ARG A 120 38.44 14.76 0.70
N ALA A 121 37.56 14.60 1.69
CA ALA A 121 37.01 13.30 2.06
C ALA A 121 36.15 12.71 0.93
N ILE A 122 35.35 13.54 0.26
CA ILE A 122 34.57 13.14 -0.92
C ILE A 122 35.49 12.66 -2.04
N SER A 123 36.54 13.42 -2.36
CA SER A 123 37.49 13.07 -3.43
C SER A 123 38.17 11.73 -3.17
N GLN A 124 38.56 11.46 -1.92
CA GLN A 124 39.10 10.16 -1.51
C GLN A 124 38.05 9.04 -1.63
N GLY A 125 36.82 9.29 -1.18
CA GLY A 125 35.73 8.31 -1.20
C GLY A 125 35.19 7.98 -2.59
N LEU A 126 35.34 8.88 -3.56
CA LEU A 126 35.01 8.66 -4.96
C LEU A 126 36.22 8.22 -5.79
N ARG A 127 37.43 8.28 -5.24
CA ARG A 127 38.70 8.02 -5.96
C ARG A 127 38.82 8.86 -7.24
N ARG A 128 38.33 10.09 -7.19
CA ARG A 128 38.31 11.03 -8.31
C ARG A 128 38.56 12.46 -7.82
N PRO A 129 39.26 13.29 -8.61
CA PRO A 129 39.49 14.67 -8.25
C PRO A 129 38.20 15.47 -8.35
N ILE A 130 38.00 16.36 -7.38
CA ILE A 130 36.97 17.40 -7.46
C ILE A 130 37.60 18.60 -8.15
N ILE A 131 37.04 18.99 -9.29
CA ILE A 131 37.59 20.09 -10.10
C ILE A 131 37.27 21.46 -9.48
N GLY A 132 36.15 21.56 -8.77
CA GLY A 132 35.86 22.70 -7.92
C GLY A 132 34.57 22.54 -7.13
N SER A 133 34.39 23.47 -6.20
CA SER A 133 33.26 23.53 -5.28
C SER A 133 32.61 24.90 -5.42
N ILE A 134 31.35 24.91 -5.84
CA ILE A 134 30.53 26.11 -5.97
C ILE A 134 29.82 26.34 -4.64
N PRO A 135 30.05 27.48 -3.96
CA PRO A 135 29.41 27.75 -2.68
C PRO A 135 27.92 28.01 -2.85
N GLN A 136 27.13 27.70 -1.82
CA GLN A 136 25.72 28.08 -1.77
C GLN A 136 25.58 29.59 -1.57
N ASP A 137 24.94 30.26 -2.53
CA ASP A 137 24.58 31.69 -2.49
C ASP A 137 23.22 31.90 -3.18
N ASP A 138 22.17 31.60 -2.43
CA ASP A 138 20.79 31.59 -2.93
C ASP A 138 20.33 32.99 -3.37
N ASN A 139 20.84 34.06 -2.74
CA ASN A 139 20.46 35.43 -3.05
C ASN A 139 21.02 35.86 -4.42
N THR A 140 22.31 35.60 -4.68
CA THR A 140 22.93 35.91 -5.97
C THR A 140 22.29 35.09 -7.10
N ALA A 141 21.99 33.81 -6.85
CA ALA A 141 21.32 32.94 -7.81
C ALA A 141 19.88 33.40 -8.11
N TYR A 142 19.11 33.76 -7.07
CA TYR A 142 17.74 34.28 -7.20
C TYR A 142 17.69 35.59 -8.00
N MET A 143 18.60 36.53 -7.71
CA MET A 143 18.68 37.79 -8.44
C MET A 143 19.02 37.60 -9.93
N ALA A 144 19.87 36.62 -10.26
CA ALA A 144 20.20 36.27 -11.63
C ALA A 144 19.00 35.67 -12.39
N LEU A 145 18.21 34.81 -11.74
CA LEU A 145 16.96 34.26 -12.29
C LEU A 145 15.94 35.38 -12.57
N GLN A 146 15.72 36.27 -11.59
CA GLN A 146 14.77 37.39 -11.75
C GLN A 146 15.14 38.30 -12.92
N ARG A 147 16.44 38.50 -13.16
CA ARG A 147 16.95 39.33 -14.25
C ARG A 147 17.18 38.57 -15.55
N SER A 148 16.90 37.26 -15.59
CA SER A 148 17.17 36.37 -16.72
C SER A 148 18.60 36.52 -17.28
N THR A 149 19.56 36.82 -16.41
CA THR A 149 20.95 37.09 -16.77
C THR A 149 21.87 36.31 -15.84
N PRO A 150 22.79 35.47 -16.36
CA PRO A 150 23.66 34.64 -15.53
C PRO A 150 24.43 35.46 -14.49
N PHE A 151 24.51 34.94 -13.24
CA PHE A 151 25.16 35.63 -12.13
C PHE A 151 26.64 35.96 -12.39
N VAL A 152 27.33 35.16 -13.22
CA VAL A 152 28.72 35.43 -13.61
C VAL A 152 28.89 36.72 -14.43
N LEU A 153 27.81 37.22 -15.05
CA LEU A 153 27.84 38.47 -15.80
C LEU A 153 27.44 39.66 -14.94
N THR A 154 26.48 39.47 -14.04
CA THR A 154 25.85 40.54 -13.24
C THR A 154 26.45 40.70 -11.85
N ALA A 155 27.08 39.66 -11.30
CA ALA A 155 27.62 39.58 -9.95
C ALA A 155 29.08 39.07 -9.95
N GLN A 156 29.93 39.69 -10.77
CA GLN A 156 31.31 39.25 -11.04
C GLN A 156 32.21 39.16 -9.79
N ASN A 157 31.94 39.99 -8.77
CA ASN A 157 32.76 40.09 -7.56
C ASN A 157 32.32 39.15 -6.41
N THR A 158 31.40 38.23 -6.65
CA THR A 158 30.90 37.30 -5.64
C THR A 158 31.74 36.03 -5.54
N LEU A 159 31.71 35.35 -4.39
CA LEU A 159 32.40 34.08 -4.18
C LEU A 159 31.89 32.98 -5.13
N ILE A 160 30.59 32.97 -5.42
CA ILE A 160 29.98 32.01 -6.35
C ILE A 160 30.49 32.23 -7.80
N SER A 161 30.61 33.49 -8.25
CA SER A 161 31.20 33.82 -9.56
C SER A 161 32.69 33.48 -9.62
N ALA A 162 33.45 33.79 -8.57
CA ALA A 162 34.88 33.46 -8.50
C ALA A 162 35.11 31.93 -8.56
N ALA A 163 34.33 31.14 -7.81
CA ALA A 163 34.40 29.69 -7.82
C ALA A 163 34.03 29.11 -9.20
N TYR A 164 33.01 29.67 -9.86
CA TYR A 164 32.63 29.28 -11.21
C TYR A 164 33.76 29.54 -12.23
N HIS A 165 34.36 30.74 -12.19
CA HIS A 165 35.51 31.07 -13.04
C HIS A 165 36.72 30.17 -12.76
N GLU A 166 36.95 29.77 -11.51
CA GLU A 166 38.01 28.83 -11.15
C GLU A 166 37.79 27.45 -11.78
N VAL A 167 36.56 26.91 -11.71
CA VAL A 167 36.20 25.64 -12.37
C VAL A 167 36.46 25.72 -13.88
N VAL A 168 35.99 26.79 -14.53
CA VAL A 168 36.20 27.01 -15.97
C VAL A 168 37.68 27.12 -16.32
N ARG A 169 38.46 27.86 -15.51
CA ARG A 169 39.91 28.00 -15.70
C ARG A 169 40.63 26.66 -15.58
N LYS A 170 40.26 25.79 -14.63
CA LYS A 170 40.84 24.45 -14.49
C LYS A 170 40.47 23.54 -15.66
N LEU A 171 39.20 23.56 -16.08
CA LEU A 171 38.74 22.79 -17.24
C LEU A 171 39.47 23.18 -18.53
N THR A 172 39.59 24.49 -18.78
CA THR A 172 40.20 25.04 -20.00
C THR A 172 41.72 25.10 -19.96
N GLY A 173 42.32 25.07 -18.77
CA GLY A 173 43.75 25.16 -18.49
C GLY A 173 44.55 23.87 -18.70
N GLY A 174 44.03 22.91 -19.49
CA GLY A 174 44.76 21.69 -19.86
C GLY A 174 44.03 20.39 -19.54
N VAL A 175 43.02 20.39 -18.66
CA VAL A 175 42.27 19.16 -18.30
C VAL A 175 41.56 18.60 -19.52
N ILE A 176 40.78 19.40 -20.23
CA ILE A 176 40.06 18.95 -21.42
C ILE A 176 41.04 18.50 -22.53
N GLN A 177 42.16 19.22 -22.72
CA GLN A 177 43.18 18.86 -23.72
C GLN A 177 43.87 17.54 -23.39
N LYS A 178 44.16 17.29 -22.11
CA LYS A 178 44.72 16.04 -21.61
C LYS A 178 43.75 14.87 -21.80
N LEU A 179 42.48 15.06 -21.45
CA LEU A 179 41.46 14.02 -21.60
C LEU A 179 41.15 13.70 -23.06
N LYS A 180 41.20 14.70 -23.95
CA LYS A 180 41.06 14.50 -25.40
C LYS A 180 42.18 13.64 -26.00
N ALA A 181 43.38 13.66 -25.41
CA ALA A 181 44.54 12.91 -25.88
C ALA A 181 44.59 11.44 -25.37
N LEU A 182 43.67 11.02 -24.50
CA LEU A 182 43.58 9.63 -24.05
C LEU A 182 43.14 8.73 -25.22
N SER A 183 43.85 7.61 -25.40
CA SER A 183 43.54 6.63 -26.45
C SER A 183 42.18 5.99 -26.20
N ARG A 184 41.28 6.09 -27.19
CA ARG A 184 39.90 5.59 -27.10
C ARG A 184 39.83 4.16 -27.63
N PRO A 185 39.18 3.21 -26.96
CA PRO A 185 38.85 1.93 -27.59
C PRO A 185 37.88 2.16 -28.74
N GLN A 186 38.32 1.96 -29.98
CA GLN A 186 37.43 1.90 -31.14
C GLN A 186 36.91 0.47 -31.30
N ASN A 187 35.59 0.33 -31.52
CA ASN A 187 34.84 -0.93 -31.71
C ASN A 187 34.68 -1.83 -30.47
N LEU A 188 33.76 -1.45 -29.57
CA LEU A 188 33.15 -2.39 -28.62
C LEU A 188 32.03 -3.16 -29.34
N ARG A 189 32.41 -4.19 -30.10
CA ARG A 189 31.47 -5.24 -30.53
C ARG A 189 31.10 -6.08 -29.31
N SER A 190 29.82 -6.44 -29.22
CA SER A 190 29.32 -7.44 -28.29
C SER A 190 30.13 -8.74 -28.38
N PRO A 191 30.57 -9.35 -27.26
CA PRO A 191 31.31 -10.61 -27.32
C PRO A 191 30.36 -11.74 -27.73
N SER A 192 30.58 -12.24 -28.95
CA SER A 192 30.08 -13.52 -29.42
C SER A 192 30.72 -14.66 -28.61
N LEU A 193 29.88 -15.47 -27.97
CA LEU A 193 30.23 -16.78 -27.43
C LEU A 193 30.60 -17.72 -28.60
N ASN A 194 31.85 -18.19 -28.66
CA ASN A 194 32.21 -19.56 -29.07
C ASN A 194 33.74 -19.83 -28.96
N SER A 195 34.11 -20.59 -27.90
CA SER A 195 35.14 -21.67 -27.80
C SER A 195 36.66 -21.39 -28.02
N PRO A 196 37.59 -22.29 -27.59
CA PRO A 196 37.66 -23.11 -26.37
C PRO A 196 39.05 -23.10 -25.65
N SER A 197 39.07 -23.60 -24.40
CA SER A 197 40.17 -24.26 -23.66
C SER A 197 41.60 -23.67 -23.62
N GLY A 198 42.07 -23.36 -22.39
CA GLY A 198 43.48 -23.26 -22.04
C GLY A 198 43.70 -23.37 -20.52
N GLN A 199 44.30 -24.48 -20.08
CA GLN A 199 44.70 -24.77 -18.69
C GLN A 199 45.87 -23.88 -18.25
N VAL A 200 45.89 -23.39 -17.00
CA VAL A 200 47.10 -23.29 -16.15
C VAL A 200 46.72 -23.45 -14.67
N GLN A 201 47.50 -24.26 -13.95
CA GLN A 201 47.40 -24.67 -12.54
C GLN A 201 48.14 -23.73 -11.56
N GLY A 202 47.72 -23.78 -10.28
CA GLY A 202 48.51 -23.53 -9.05
C GLY A 202 48.69 -22.07 -8.64
N SER A 203 48.64 -21.63 -7.36
CA SER A 203 48.74 -22.33 -6.06
C SER A 203 48.51 -21.33 -4.88
N GLY A 204 47.95 -21.78 -3.75
CA GLY A 204 48.31 -21.33 -2.37
C GLY A 204 47.50 -20.21 -1.70
N ALA A 205 46.87 -20.53 -0.55
CA ALA A 205 45.93 -19.75 0.29
C ALA A 205 46.63 -18.92 1.43
N PRO A 206 45.98 -18.37 2.50
CA PRO A 206 44.54 -18.28 2.85
C PRO A 206 44.02 -16.96 3.50
N SER A 207 42.68 -16.89 3.59
CA SER A 207 41.81 -16.33 4.66
C SER A 207 41.90 -14.85 5.11
N SER A 208 40.86 -14.08 4.79
CA SER A 208 40.16 -13.21 5.76
C SER A 208 38.73 -12.89 5.28
N THR A 209 37.74 -13.43 6.00
CA THR A 209 36.38 -12.90 6.24
C THR A 209 35.81 -11.90 5.23
N ALA A 210 35.06 -12.41 4.24
CA ALA A 210 34.26 -11.61 3.33
C ALA A 210 32.82 -11.49 3.84
N ILE A 211 32.47 -10.26 4.19
CA ILE A 211 31.10 -9.73 4.24
C ILE A 211 30.45 -10.04 2.89
N VAL A 212 29.33 -10.74 2.90
CA VAL A 212 28.56 -11.08 1.70
C VAL A 212 27.98 -9.80 1.11
N SER A 213 28.68 -9.24 0.11
CA SER A 213 28.13 -8.29 -0.84
C SER A 213 27.06 -9.02 -1.67
N LYS A 214 25.80 -8.58 -1.55
CA LYS A 214 24.72 -9.06 -2.42
C LYS A 214 24.93 -8.47 -3.82
N GLY A 215 25.68 -9.21 -4.63
CA GLY A 215 25.96 -8.91 -6.03
C GLY A 215 24.75 -9.12 -6.94
N ASN A 216 24.65 -8.22 -7.92
CA ASN A 216 24.38 -8.48 -9.33
C ASN A 216 23.86 -9.91 -9.63
N ARG A 217 22.54 -10.08 -9.74
CA ARG A 217 21.99 -11.26 -10.42
C ARG A 217 22.22 -11.07 -11.93
N PRO A 218 22.76 -12.05 -12.65
CA PRO A 218 22.71 -12.01 -14.11
C PRO A 218 21.23 -11.89 -14.52
N VAL A 219 20.90 -10.87 -15.31
CA VAL A 219 19.54 -10.66 -15.82
C VAL A 219 19.18 -11.90 -16.64
N ASP A 220 18.09 -12.56 -16.26
CA ASP A 220 17.59 -13.76 -16.95
C ASP A 220 17.44 -13.46 -18.46
N PRO A 221 18.04 -14.28 -19.36
CA PRO A 221 17.86 -14.14 -20.81
C PRO A 221 16.41 -13.97 -21.23
N MET A 222 15.47 -14.58 -20.47
CA MET A 222 14.04 -14.44 -20.70
C MET A 222 13.53 -13.01 -20.42
N THR A 223 14.02 -12.37 -19.35
CA THR A 223 13.71 -10.97 -19.02
C THR A 223 14.25 -10.01 -20.07
N VAL A 224 15.46 -10.27 -20.60
CA VAL A 224 16.05 -9.48 -21.70
C VAL A 224 15.18 -9.57 -22.95
N LEU A 225 14.74 -10.78 -23.32
CA LEU A 225 13.88 -10.98 -24.48
C LEU A 225 12.51 -10.27 -24.30
N LYS A 226 11.92 -10.34 -23.10
CA LYS A 226 10.68 -9.61 -22.79
C LYS A 226 10.85 -8.10 -22.95
N LEU A 227 11.94 -7.52 -22.45
CA LEU A 227 12.25 -6.09 -22.61
C LEU A 227 12.38 -5.70 -24.09
N GLN A 228 13.02 -6.54 -24.91
CA GLN A 228 13.16 -6.31 -26.35
C GLN A 228 11.81 -6.34 -27.07
N ILE A 229 10.97 -7.34 -26.78
CA ILE A 229 9.62 -7.43 -27.36
C ILE A 229 8.78 -6.21 -26.96
N HIS A 230 8.83 -5.78 -25.69
CA HIS A 230 8.13 -4.57 -25.24
C HIS A 230 8.61 -3.32 -25.95
N SER A 231 9.93 -3.15 -26.12
CA SER A 231 10.49 -1.98 -26.81
C SER A 231 10.06 -1.91 -28.27
N GLU A 232 9.97 -3.04 -28.97
CA GLU A 232 9.51 -3.09 -30.37
C GLU A 232 7.99 -2.93 -30.46
N LEU A 233 7.23 -3.48 -29.51
CA LEU A 233 5.77 -3.32 -29.47
C LEU A 233 5.34 -1.86 -29.33
N ILE A 234 6.05 -1.07 -28.50
CA ILE A 234 5.81 0.37 -28.33
C ILE A 234 6.08 1.15 -29.63
N LYS A 235 7.05 0.71 -30.44
CA LYS A 235 7.33 1.34 -31.74
C LYS A 235 6.27 1.02 -32.80
N GLU A 236 5.73 -0.20 -32.77
CA GLU A 236 4.72 -0.65 -33.73
C GLU A 236 3.28 -0.21 -33.36
N MET A 237 3.02 0.10 -32.08
CA MET A 237 1.68 0.41 -31.58
C MET A 237 1.66 1.54 -30.53
N ASP A 238 0.76 2.51 -30.70
CA ASP A 238 0.43 3.50 -29.67
C ASP A 238 -0.64 2.94 -28.72
N LEU A 239 -0.20 2.04 -27.83
CA LEU A 239 -1.07 1.32 -26.90
C LEU A 239 -1.85 2.27 -25.97
N LYS A 240 -1.31 3.43 -25.62
CA LYS A 240 -1.96 4.37 -24.68
C LYS A 240 -3.19 5.01 -25.34
N LYS A 241 -3.09 5.38 -26.61
CA LYS A 241 -4.20 5.91 -27.42
C LYS A 241 -5.23 4.82 -27.78
N ASP A 242 -4.77 3.62 -28.08
CA ASP A 242 -5.66 2.50 -28.43
C ASP A 242 -6.45 1.99 -27.21
N LEU A 243 -5.83 1.94 -26.02
CA LEU A 243 -6.51 1.60 -24.76
C LEU A 243 -7.54 2.65 -24.33
N THR A 244 -7.29 3.93 -24.60
CA THR A 244 -8.25 5.00 -24.25
C THR A 244 -9.43 5.04 -25.20
N SER A 245 -9.24 4.71 -26.48
CA SER A 245 -10.30 4.71 -27.50
C SER A 245 -11.15 3.42 -27.54
N SER A 246 -10.66 2.32 -26.98
CA SER A 246 -11.37 1.04 -26.89
C SER A 246 -12.20 0.86 -25.62
N LYS A 247 -11.93 1.63 -24.55
CA LYS A 247 -12.61 1.53 -23.26
C LYS A 247 -14.13 1.62 -23.37
N GLY A 248 -14.83 0.62 -22.81
CA GLY A 248 -16.29 0.59 -22.73
C GLY A 248 -17.00 -0.03 -23.94
N ASP A 249 -16.23 -0.51 -24.93
CA ASP A 249 -16.74 -1.24 -26.09
C ASP A 249 -16.07 -2.62 -26.18
N ALA A 250 -16.81 -3.65 -25.77
CA ALA A 250 -16.32 -5.03 -25.70
C ALA A 250 -15.86 -5.57 -27.07
N SER A 251 -16.34 -5.01 -28.18
CA SER A 251 -15.87 -5.39 -29.52
C SER A 251 -14.48 -4.83 -29.80
N LYS A 252 -14.24 -3.56 -29.44
CA LYS A 252 -12.95 -2.89 -29.66
C LYS A 252 -11.86 -3.40 -28.73
N GLU A 253 -12.20 -3.74 -27.49
CA GLU A 253 -11.25 -4.36 -26.55
C GLU A 253 -10.78 -5.74 -27.06
N LYS A 254 -11.70 -6.56 -27.58
CA LYS A 254 -11.36 -7.83 -28.22
C LYS A 254 -10.50 -7.65 -29.47
N GLU A 255 -10.82 -6.65 -30.29
CA GLU A 255 -10.05 -6.33 -31.49
C GLU A 255 -8.61 -5.90 -31.13
N LEU A 256 -8.47 -4.99 -30.16
CA LEU A 256 -7.18 -4.54 -29.64
C LEU A 256 -6.36 -5.72 -29.10
N TYR A 257 -6.97 -6.55 -28.26
CA TYR A 257 -6.33 -7.76 -27.72
C TYR A 257 -5.82 -8.67 -28.85
N SER A 258 -6.67 -8.96 -29.84
CA SER A 258 -6.30 -9.81 -30.99
C SER A 258 -5.18 -9.22 -31.85
N ARG A 259 -5.14 -7.89 -31.98
CA ARG A 259 -4.14 -7.17 -32.77
C ARG A 259 -2.80 -7.16 -32.04
N THR A 260 -2.79 -6.79 -30.76
CA THR A 260 -1.59 -6.80 -29.92
C THR A 260 -1.02 -8.21 -29.79
N GLN A 261 -1.86 -9.23 -29.59
CA GLN A 261 -1.42 -10.62 -29.56
C GLN A 261 -0.73 -11.04 -30.86
N ARG A 262 -1.27 -10.64 -32.02
CA ARG A 262 -0.65 -10.92 -33.33
C ARG A 262 0.73 -10.28 -33.46
N VAL A 263 0.86 -9.01 -33.08
CA VAL A 263 2.14 -8.29 -33.12
C VAL A 263 3.17 -8.92 -32.17
N ILE A 264 2.79 -9.19 -30.91
CA ILE A 264 3.68 -9.86 -29.94
C ILE A 264 4.11 -11.23 -30.46
N THR A 265 3.21 -11.99 -31.08
CA THR A 265 3.53 -13.30 -31.66
C THR A 265 4.59 -13.17 -32.77
N GLN A 266 4.45 -12.19 -33.66
CA GLN A 266 5.43 -11.92 -34.73
C GLN A 266 6.79 -11.49 -34.16
N LEU A 267 6.79 -10.61 -33.15
CA LEU A 267 8.02 -10.16 -32.48
C LEU A 267 8.70 -11.30 -31.73
N ALA A 268 7.94 -12.17 -31.06
CA ALA A 268 8.46 -13.36 -30.38
C ALA A 268 9.09 -14.35 -31.38
N ASP A 269 8.52 -14.50 -32.58
CA ASP A 269 9.09 -15.36 -33.63
C ASP A 269 10.38 -14.78 -34.23
N LYS A 270 10.45 -13.45 -34.34
CA LYS A 270 11.61 -12.73 -34.89
C LYS A 270 12.78 -12.64 -33.90
N LEU A 271 12.50 -12.49 -32.60
CA LEU A 271 13.51 -12.24 -31.56
C LEU A 271 13.86 -13.49 -30.75
N GLY A 272 12.92 -14.43 -30.61
CA GLY A 272 13.02 -15.61 -29.75
C GLY A 272 13.49 -16.89 -30.45
N HIS A 273 14.51 -16.80 -31.30
CA HIS A 273 15.03 -17.97 -32.03
C HIS A 273 15.56 -19.05 -31.05
N GLY A 274 15.00 -20.27 -31.13
CA GLY A 274 15.43 -21.42 -30.32
C GLY A 274 14.63 -21.68 -29.03
N LEU A 275 13.54 -20.95 -28.78
CA LEU A 275 12.65 -21.22 -27.64
C LEU A 275 11.78 -22.47 -27.85
N ALA A 276 11.58 -23.23 -26.76
CA ALA A 276 10.57 -24.30 -26.75
C ALA A 276 9.15 -23.72 -26.85
N ARG A 277 8.21 -24.50 -27.38
CA ARG A 277 6.81 -24.07 -27.62
C ARG A 277 6.14 -23.52 -26.35
N ASP A 278 6.37 -24.18 -25.22
CA ASP A 278 5.78 -23.78 -23.92
C ASP A 278 6.39 -22.48 -23.38
N GLN A 279 7.71 -22.31 -23.53
CA GLN A 279 8.39 -21.06 -23.16
C GLN A 279 7.90 -19.89 -24.00
N ARG A 280 7.74 -20.10 -25.32
CA ARG A 280 7.20 -19.10 -26.23
C ARG A 280 5.77 -18.70 -25.85
N SER A 281 4.89 -19.68 -25.60
CA SER A 281 3.51 -19.40 -25.18
C SER A 281 3.46 -18.61 -23.88
N ARG A 282 4.36 -18.93 -22.94
CA ARG A 282 4.47 -18.22 -21.66
C ARG A 282 4.91 -16.77 -21.84
N ILE A 283 5.93 -16.51 -22.66
CA ILE A 283 6.38 -15.13 -22.95
C ILE A 283 5.28 -14.32 -23.60
N ILE A 284 4.58 -14.89 -24.59
CA ILE A 284 3.49 -14.17 -25.28
C ILE A 284 2.40 -13.80 -24.29
N LYS A 285 1.99 -14.72 -23.40
CA LYS A 285 1.03 -14.44 -22.33
C LYS A 285 1.55 -13.32 -21.42
N GLU A 286 2.77 -13.49 -20.86
CA GLU A 286 3.37 -12.53 -19.95
C GLU A 286 3.45 -11.13 -20.60
N VAL A 287 4.04 -10.98 -21.79
CA VAL A 287 4.15 -9.69 -22.47
C VAL A 287 2.77 -9.08 -22.74
N LEU A 288 1.78 -9.87 -23.17
CA LEU A 288 0.44 -9.38 -23.45
C LEU A 288 -0.27 -8.87 -22.17
N ASP A 289 -0.20 -9.62 -21.08
CA ASP A 289 -0.73 -9.23 -19.77
C ASP A 289 -0.01 -7.97 -19.25
N GLU A 290 1.30 -7.85 -19.50
CA GLU A 290 2.08 -6.67 -19.16
C GLU A 290 1.75 -5.45 -20.03
N SER A 291 1.39 -5.63 -21.30
CA SER A 291 1.07 -4.55 -22.24
C SER A 291 -0.36 -4.04 -22.13
N LEU A 292 -1.34 -4.93 -21.91
CA LEU A 292 -2.77 -4.59 -21.89
C LEU A 292 -3.41 -4.71 -20.50
N GLY A 293 -2.85 -5.56 -19.64
CA GLY A 293 -3.42 -5.94 -18.35
C GLY A 293 -2.75 -5.29 -17.13
N LEU A 294 -2.73 -6.01 -16.01
CA LEU A 294 -2.00 -5.63 -14.79
C LEU A 294 -0.66 -6.37 -14.62
N GLY A 295 -0.20 -7.06 -15.67
CA GLY A 295 1.02 -7.85 -15.66
C GLY A 295 0.99 -8.98 -14.62
N PRO A 296 2.08 -9.22 -13.86
CA PRO A 296 2.16 -10.29 -12.85
C PRO A 296 1.08 -10.23 -11.76
N LEU A 297 0.42 -9.08 -11.58
CA LEU A 297 -0.66 -8.94 -10.60
C LEU A 297 -1.91 -9.70 -10.99
N GLU A 298 -2.17 -9.97 -12.27
CA GLU A 298 -3.39 -10.66 -12.69
C GLU A 298 -3.49 -12.06 -12.11
N ASP A 299 -2.41 -12.84 -12.23
CA ASP A 299 -2.34 -14.19 -11.67
C ASP A 299 -2.53 -14.15 -10.13
N LEU A 300 -1.94 -13.16 -9.43
CA LEU A 300 -2.07 -13.01 -7.97
C LEU A 300 -3.46 -12.52 -7.52
N LEU A 301 -4.09 -11.64 -8.30
CA LEU A 301 -5.45 -11.16 -8.07
C LEU A 301 -6.47 -12.27 -8.30
N SER A 302 -6.24 -13.14 -9.29
CA SER A 302 -7.12 -14.28 -9.58
C SER A 302 -7.05 -15.39 -8.52
N ASP A 303 -5.94 -15.53 -7.80
CA ASP A 303 -5.76 -16.59 -6.79
C ASP A 303 -6.58 -16.31 -5.51
N PRO A 304 -7.66 -17.07 -5.22
CA PRO A 304 -8.52 -16.81 -4.06
C PRO A 304 -7.81 -17.04 -2.71
N SER A 305 -6.66 -17.72 -2.69
CA SER A 305 -5.87 -17.91 -1.47
C SER A 305 -5.08 -16.67 -1.05
N VAL A 306 -4.88 -15.71 -1.96
CA VAL A 306 -4.19 -14.43 -1.70
C VAL A 306 -5.19 -13.42 -1.16
N THR A 307 -4.86 -12.80 -0.02
CA THR A 307 -5.65 -11.73 0.61
C THR A 307 -5.05 -10.34 0.43
N GLU A 308 -3.72 -10.25 0.39
CA GLU A 308 -2.98 -8.99 0.19
C GLU A 308 -1.78 -9.21 -0.73
N ILE A 309 -1.43 -8.20 -1.53
CA ILE A 309 -0.28 -8.16 -2.43
C ILE A 309 0.52 -6.89 -2.13
N MET A 310 1.83 -7.03 -1.92
CA MET A 310 2.74 -5.91 -1.62
C MET A 310 3.94 -5.97 -2.57
N VAL A 311 4.02 -5.02 -3.47
CA VAL A 311 5.09 -4.85 -4.46
C VAL A 311 6.07 -3.81 -3.94
N ASN A 312 7.33 -4.19 -3.79
CA ASN A 312 8.41 -3.33 -3.31
C ASN A 312 9.48 -3.23 -4.41
N GLY A 313 9.23 -2.40 -5.42
CA GLY A 313 9.97 -2.39 -6.67
C GLY A 313 9.66 -3.62 -7.55
N CYS A 314 10.23 -3.65 -8.75
CA CYS A 314 9.95 -4.71 -9.72
C CYS A 314 10.36 -6.13 -9.27
N ASP A 315 11.39 -6.24 -8.43
CA ASP A 315 12.00 -7.52 -8.06
C ASP A 315 11.34 -8.25 -6.88
N LYS A 316 10.52 -7.56 -6.08
CA LYS A 316 10.03 -8.11 -4.79
C LYS A 316 8.53 -7.94 -4.69
N ILE A 317 7.80 -9.05 -4.82
CA ILE A 317 6.36 -9.10 -4.57
C ILE A 317 6.12 -10.04 -3.38
N TYR A 318 5.52 -9.52 -2.33
CA TYR A 318 5.03 -10.31 -1.20
C TYR A 318 3.53 -10.53 -1.34
N VAL A 319 3.06 -11.69 -0.90
CA VAL A 319 1.64 -12.01 -0.83
C VAL A 319 1.30 -12.56 0.54
N GLU A 320 0.15 -12.14 1.07
CA GLU A 320 -0.45 -12.75 2.25
C GLU A 320 -1.34 -13.92 1.83
N LYS A 321 -1.06 -15.11 2.38
CA LYS A 321 -1.91 -16.30 2.24
C LYS A 321 -2.20 -16.86 3.63
N ASN A 322 -3.47 -17.07 3.94
CA ASN A 322 -3.91 -17.61 5.24
C ASN A 322 -3.33 -16.86 6.46
N GLY A 323 -3.22 -15.53 6.37
CA GLY A 323 -2.70 -14.70 7.47
C GLY A 323 -1.17 -14.68 7.62
N LYS A 324 -0.43 -15.26 6.66
CA LYS A 324 1.04 -15.32 6.64
C LYS A 324 1.60 -14.66 5.39
N LEU A 325 2.60 -13.81 5.58
CA LEU A 325 3.31 -13.13 4.50
C LEU A 325 4.36 -14.05 3.88
N THR A 326 4.38 -14.14 2.55
CA THR A 326 5.33 -14.97 1.79
C THR A 326 5.86 -14.21 0.59
N LEU A 327 7.13 -14.43 0.22
CA LEU A 327 7.71 -13.86 -1.00
C LEU A 327 7.21 -14.66 -2.20
N SER A 328 6.65 -13.97 -3.18
CA SER A 328 6.15 -14.55 -4.42
C SER A 328 7.30 -14.92 -5.37
N THR A 329 7.05 -15.89 -6.25
CA THR A 329 7.98 -16.30 -7.31
C THR A 329 7.87 -15.43 -8.56
N VAL A 330 6.79 -14.66 -8.70
CA VAL A 330 6.59 -13.75 -9.84
C VAL A 330 7.14 -12.37 -9.53
N THR A 331 7.66 -11.69 -10.56
CA THR A 331 8.26 -10.35 -10.49
C THR A 331 7.84 -9.55 -11.72
N PHE A 332 7.94 -8.22 -11.65
CA PHE A 332 7.80 -7.39 -12.84
C PHE A 332 9.10 -7.43 -13.65
N THR A 333 9.00 -7.15 -14.95
CA THR A 333 10.16 -7.09 -15.85
C THR A 333 11.01 -5.85 -15.59
N SER A 334 10.41 -4.71 -15.18
CA SER A 334 11.14 -3.50 -14.76
C SER A 334 10.31 -2.54 -13.90
N ASN A 335 10.97 -1.58 -13.23
CA ASN A 335 10.28 -0.49 -12.51
C ASN A 335 9.42 0.37 -13.45
N LEU A 336 9.85 0.58 -14.70
CA LEU A 336 9.07 1.32 -15.71
C LEU A 336 7.74 0.63 -15.98
N GLN A 337 7.75 -0.69 -16.12
CA GLN A 337 6.55 -1.47 -16.35
C GLN A 337 5.61 -1.41 -15.14
N LEU A 338 6.15 -1.50 -13.92
CA LEU A 338 5.36 -1.31 -12.70
C LEU A 338 4.71 0.08 -12.67
N ARG A 339 5.44 1.15 -13.03
CA ARG A 339 4.87 2.51 -13.18
C ARG A 339 3.72 2.52 -14.19
N ASN A 340 3.89 1.89 -15.35
CA ASN A 340 2.83 1.81 -16.36
C ASN A 340 1.58 1.06 -15.87
N VAL A 341 1.74 0.06 -15.01
CA VAL A 341 0.61 -0.64 -14.38
C VAL A 341 -0.07 0.26 -13.35
N ILE A 342 0.70 0.98 -12.52
CA ILE A 342 0.16 1.98 -11.59
C ILE A 342 -0.64 3.05 -12.35
N GLU A 343 -0.10 3.62 -13.42
CA GLU A 343 -0.82 4.59 -14.28
C GLU A 343 -2.14 4.03 -14.81
N ARG A 344 -2.14 2.77 -15.27
CA ARG A 344 -3.35 2.08 -15.76
C ARG A 344 -4.41 1.91 -14.69
N ILE A 345 -4.02 1.69 -13.44
CA ILE A 345 -4.94 1.58 -12.30
C ILE A 345 -5.57 2.94 -11.97
N VAL A 346 -4.78 4.01 -11.94
CA VAL A 346 -5.25 5.32 -11.41
C VAL A 346 -5.97 6.17 -12.47
N THR A 347 -5.56 6.09 -13.73
CA THR A 347 -6.08 6.94 -14.83
C THR A 347 -7.60 6.81 -15.03
N PRO A 348 -8.20 5.60 -15.07
CA PRO A 348 -9.65 5.45 -15.23
C PRO A 348 -10.46 6.08 -14.09
N LEU A 349 -9.87 6.23 -12.92
CA LEU A 349 -10.53 6.77 -11.72
C LEU A 349 -10.45 8.31 -11.67
N GLY A 350 -9.92 8.96 -12.72
CA GLY A 350 -9.68 10.40 -12.74
C GLY A 350 -8.56 10.84 -11.79
N ARG A 351 -7.73 9.90 -11.32
CA ARG A 351 -6.60 10.16 -10.42
C ARG A 351 -5.31 10.27 -11.22
N ARG A 352 -4.34 11.01 -10.69
CA ARG A 352 -2.99 11.16 -11.27
C ARG A 352 -1.94 10.78 -10.23
N ILE A 353 -0.84 10.23 -10.71
CA ILE A 353 0.34 9.95 -9.93
C ILE A 353 1.56 10.34 -10.77
N ASP A 354 2.34 11.29 -10.27
CA ASP A 354 3.49 11.88 -10.94
C ASP A 354 4.47 12.42 -9.89
N GLU A 355 5.58 13.03 -10.30
CA GLU A 355 6.60 13.51 -9.36
C GLU A 355 6.11 14.62 -8.43
N LYS A 356 5.02 15.32 -8.78
CA LYS A 356 4.40 16.35 -7.93
C LYS A 356 3.43 15.73 -6.93
N THR A 357 2.76 14.65 -7.32
CA THR A 357 1.87 13.84 -6.46
C THR A 357 2.33 12.38 -6.48
N PRO A 358 3.40 12.02 -5.75
CA PRO A 358 4.07 10.74 -5.92
C PRO A 358 3.41 9.60 -5.16
N TYR A 359 2.16 9.75 -4.72
CA TYR A 359 1.37 8.70 -4.09
C TYR A 359 -0.11 8.85 -4.41
N CYS A 360 -0.84 7.73 -4.41
CA CYS A 360 -2.25 7.70 -4.75
C CYS A 360 -2.93 6.48 -4.12
N ASP A 361 -4.13 6.69 -3.57
CA ASP A 361 -5.07 5.61 -3.28
C ASP A 361 -6.06 5.44 -4.44
N ALA A 362 -6.39 4.20 -4.78
CA ALA A 362 -7.19 3.82 -5.93
C ALA A 362 -8.00 2.53 -5.66
N ARG A 363 -8.87 2.18 -6.59
CA ARG A 363 -9.71 0.98 -6.53
C ARG A 363 -9.72 0.24 -7.87
N LEU A 364 -9.49 -1.07 -7.83
CA LEU A 364 -9.62 -1.93 -9.00
C LEU A 364 -11.09 -2.23 -9.32
N ALA A 365 -11.34 -2.74 -10.52
CA ALA A 365 -12.68 -3.09 -10.99
C ALA A 365 -13.36 -4.18 -10.14
N ASP A 366 -12.58 -5.07 -9.51
CA ASP A 366 -13.07 -6.11 -8.59
C ASP A 366 -13.39 -5.55 -7.17
N GLY A 367 -13.18 -4.26 -6.94
CA GLY A 367 -13.38 -3.58 -5.66
C GLY A 367 -12.17 -3.58 -4.74
N SER A 368 -11.05 -4.21 -5.14
CA SER A 368 -9.81 -4.25 -4.36
C SER A 368 -9.20 -2.86 -4.19
N ARG A 369 -8.67 -2.58 -3.00
CA ARG A 369 -8.05 -1.28 -2.68
C ARG A 369 -6.58 -1.29 -3.06
N VAL A 370 -6.12 -0.20 -3.67
CA VAL A 370 -4.73 -0.04 -4.11
C VAL A 370 -4.16 1.22 -3.50
N ASN A 371 -3.04 1.10 -2.80
CA ASN A 371 -2.18 2.23 -2.48
C ASN A 371 -0.93 2.12 -3.35
N ALA A 372 -0.55 3.21 -4.02
CA ALA A 372 0.64 3.27 -4.86
C ALA A 372 1.51 4.46 -4.46
N VAL A 373 2.82 4.26 -4.45
CA VAL A 373 3.84 5.28 -4.19
C VAL A 373 4.94 5.15 -5.23
N ILE A 374 5.36 6.25 -5.83
CA ILE A 374 6.44 6.30 -6.81
C ILE A 374 7.60 7.16 -6.31
N GLU A 375 8.70 7.16 -7.05
CA GLU A 375 9.82 8.06 -6.87
C GLU A 375 9.35 9.54 -6.97
N PRO A 376 9.94 10.48 -6.22
CA PRO A 376 11.11 10.32 -5.34
C PRO A 376 10.81 9.78 -3.93
N LEU A 377 9.54 9.56 -3.55
CA LEU A 377 9.20 9.06 -2.21
C LEU A 377 9.65 7.61 -2.00
N SER A 378 9.49 6.76 -3.01
CA SER A 378 9.89 5.36 -2.95
C SER A 378 11.28 5.14 -3.57
N ILE A 379 12.33 5.26 -2.75
CA ILE A 379 13.74 5.30 -3.18
C ILE A 379 14.18 4.06 -3.98
N ASP A 380 13.67 2.87 -3.60
CA ASP A 380 14.09 1.59 -4.18
C ASP A 380 13.29 1.18 -5.43
N GLY A 381 12.40 2.06 -5.91
CA GLY A 381 11.47 1.79 -7.01
C GLY A 381 10.01 1.95 -6.60
N PRO A 382 9.04 1.91 -7.53
CA PRO A 382 7.63 2.08 -7.20
C PRO A 382 7.15 1.00 -6.22
N ALA A 383 6.29 1.40 -5.28
CA ALA A 383 5.67 0.51 -4.31
C ALA A 383 4.15 0.47 -4.52
N VAL A 384 3.57 -0.73 -4.42
CA VAL A 384 2.12 -0.93 -4.54
C VAL A 384 1.64 -1.88 -3.47
N THR A 385 0.62 -1.49 -2.71
CA THR A 385 -0.08 -2.37 -1.77
C THR A 385 -1.51 -2.57 -2.25
N ILE A 386 -1.89 -3.80 -2.54
CA ILE A 386 -3.24 -4.18 -2.94
C ILE A 386 -3.86 -5.03 -1.84
N ARG A 387 -4.94 -4.53 -1.25
CA ARG A 387 -5.78 -5.31 -0.34
C ARG A 387 -6.97 -5.81 -1.13
N LYS A 388 -7.04 -7.13 -1.33
CA LYS A 388 -8.06 -7.73 -2.19
C LYS A 388 -9.43 -7.59 -1.56
N PHE A 389 -10.41 -7.34 -2.42
CA PHE A 389 -11.80 -7.43 -2.01
C PHE A 389 -12.16 -8.93 -1.82
N PRO A 390 -12.65 -9.34 -0.65
CA PRO A 390 -12.97 -10.74 -0.42
C PRO A 390 -14.05 -11.20 -1.40
N GLN A 391 -13.75 -12.23 -2.22
CA GLN A 391 -14.73 -12.85 -3.12
C GLN A 391 -15.74 -13.71 -2.35
N ASP A 392 -15.29 -14.43 -1.32
CA ASP A 392 -16.16 -15.23 -0.47
C ASP A 392 -16.70 -14.40 0.69
N ARG A 393 -18.04 -14.26 0.74
CA ARG A 393 -18.72 -13.60 1.85
C ARG A 393 -18.70 -14.50 3.07
N ILE A 394 -18.08 -14.03 4.15
CA ILE A 394 -18.16 -14.68 5.46
C ILE A 394 -19.61 -14.63 5.95
N THR A 395 -20.11 -15.79 6.39
CA THR A 395 -21.47 -15.97 6.89
C THR A 395 -21.48 -16.11 8.43
N PRO A 396 -22.64 -15.96 9.09
CA PRO A 396 -22.78 -16.29 10.50
C PRO A 396 -22.32 -17.72 10.83
N ASP A 397 -22.62 -18.67 9.95
CA ASP A 397 -22.23 -20.08 10.09
C ASP A 397 -20.71 -20.28 10.12
N ASP A 398 -19.95 -19.46 9.40
CA ASP A 398 -18.49 -19.51 9.43
C ASP A 398 -17.94 -19.18 10.82
N TYR A 399 -18.55 -18.20 11.53
CA TYR A 399 -18.13 -17.83 12.88
C TYR A 399 -18.32 -18.97 13.88
N VAL A 400 -19.33 -19.82 13.71
CA VAL A 400 -19.61 -20.95 14.60
C VAL A 400 -18.83 -22.21 14.17
N LYS A 401 -18.98 -22.62 12.90
CA LYS A 401 -18.51 -23.91 12.41
C LYS A 401 -17.05 -23.88 11.96
N ARG A 402 -16.66 -22.84 11.23
CA ARG A 402 -15.33 -22.74 10.59
C ARG A 402 -14.28 -22.13 11.53
N PHE A 403 -14.57 -20.96 12.09
CA PHE A 403 -13.63 -20.20 12.92
C PHE A 403 -13.74 -20.51 14.42
N ARG A 404 -14.90 -21.04 14.84
CA ARG A 404 -15.26 -21.26 16.25
C ARG A 404 -15.05 -19.99 17.10
N SER A 405 -15.37 -18.84 16.52
CA SER A 405 -15.11 -17.50 17.07
C SER A 405 -16.20 -17.01 18.02
N MET A 406 -17.37 -17.65 17.99
CA MET A 406 -18.48 -17.51 18.93
C MET A 406 -19.35 -18.77 18.89
N THR A 407 -20.25 -18.93 19.85
CA THR A 407 -21.22 -20.04 19.88
C THR A 407 -22.48 -19.70 19.08
N GLN A 408 -23.29 -20.72 18.74
CA GLN A 408 -24.59 -20.50 18.09
C GLN A 408 -25.51 -19.62 18.96
N ALA A 409 -25.50 -19.85 20.28
CA ALA A 409 -26.26 -19.03 21.23
C ALA A 409 -25.90 -17.54 21.16
N MET A 410 -24.62 -17.21 21.00
CA MET A 410 -24.17 -15.83 20.83
C MET A 410 -24.62 -15.25 19.47
N VAL A 411 -24.60 -16.04 18.40
CA VAL A 411 -25.11 -15.61 17.08
C VAL A 411 -26.61 -15.32 17.16
N ASP A 412 -27.39 -16.24 17.74
CA ASP A 412 -28.85 -16.10 17.87
C ASP A 412 -29.20 -14.87 18.70
N PHE A 413 -28.47 -14.63 19.80
CA PHE A 413 -28.60 -13.44 20.62
C PHE A 413 -28.31 -12.15 19.82
N LEU A 414 -27.16 -12.07 19.14
CA LEU A 414 -26.79 -10.89 18.36
C LEU A 414 -27.75 -10.64 17.19
N LYS A 415 -28.28 -11.70 16.59
CA LYS A 415 -29.30 -11.61 15.54
C LYS A 415 -30.55 -10.92 16.07
N ILE A 416 -31.08 -11.38 17.20
CA ILE A 416 -32.26 -10.76 17.83
C ILE A 416 -31.98 -9.29 18.16
N CYS A 417 -30.80 -8.98 18.72
CA CYS A 417 -30.42 -7.60 19.03
C CYS A 417 -30.41 -6.69 17.80
N VAL A 418 -29.92 -7.17 16.65
CA VAL A 418 -29.94 -6.40 15.39
C VAL A 418 -31.36 -6.24 14.85
N GLU A 419 -32.13 -7.32 14.79
CA GLU A 419 -33.53 -7.32 14.32
C GLU A 419 -34.39 -6.34 15.14
N GLU A 420 -34.17 -6.29 16.46
CA GLU A 420 -34.91 -5.45 17.40
C GLU A 420 -34.43 -4.00 17.52
N GLY A 421 -33.45 -3.60 16.71
CA GLY A 421 -33.05 -2.19 16.61
C GLY A 421 -32.09 -1.72 17.70
N LEU A 422 -31.26 -2.59 18.30
CA LEU A 422 -30.23 -2.13 19.23
C LEU A 422 -29.07 -1.47 18.51
N ASN A 423 -28.57 -0.38 19.09
CA ASN A 423 -27.36 0.31 18.65
C ASN A 423 -26.11 -0.45 19.13
N ILE A 424 -25.27 -0.89 18.19
CA ILE A 424 -24.16 -1.80 18.48
C ILE A 424 -22.81 -1.20 18.05
N ILE A 425 -21.86 -1.19 18.98
CA ILE A 425 -20.47 -0.84 18.74
C ILE A 425 -19.62 -2.12 18.67
N ILE A 426 -18.89 -2.30 17.59
CA ILE A 426 -17.93 -3.40 17.46
C ILE A 426 -16.53 -2.87 17.73
N SER A 427 -15.88 -3.36 18.79
CA SER A 427 -14.57 -2.90 19.23
C SER A 427 -13.48 -3.94 19.06
N GLY A 428 -12.24 -3.50 18.81
CA GLY A 428 -11.11 -4.41 18.59
C GLY A 428 -9.86 -3.75 18.00
N GLY A 429 -8.72 -4.42 18.12
CA GLY A 429 -7.45 -3.99 17.54
C GLY A 429 -7.43 -3.99 15.99
N THR A 430 -6.33 -3.52 15.42
CA THR A 430 -6.10 -3.58 13.97
C THR A 430 -6.03 -5.04 13.50
N GLY A 431 -6.69 -5.36 12.39
CA GLY A 431 -6.70 -6.72 11.83
C GLY A 431 -7.49 -7.77 12.63
N SER A 432 -8.24 -7.37 13.67
CA SER A 432 -9.06 -8.29 14.47
C SER A 432 -10.32 -8.79 13.75
N GLY A 433 -10.73 -8.13 12.66
CA GLY A 433 -11.91 -8.50 11.87
C GLY A 433 -13.18 -7.70 12.18
N LYS A 434 -13.07 -6.50 12.78
CA LYS A 434 -14.23 -5.63 13.11
C LYS A 434 -15.19 -5.42 11.95
N THR A 435 -14.69 -4.93 10.81
CA THR A 435 -15.53 -4.65 9.62
C THR A 435 -16.14 -5.92 9.04
N THR A 436 -15.44 -7.05 9.17
CA THR A 436 -15.98 -8.36 8.78
C THR A 436 -17.14 -8.77 9.69
N LEU A 437 -17.01 -8.60 11.00
CA LEU A 437 -18.09 -8.87 11.95
C LEU A 437 -19.26 -7.90 11.72
N LEU A 438 -18.97 -6.62 11.51
CA LEU A 438 -19.97 -5.61 11.15
C LEU A 438 -20.77 -6.05 9.94
N ASN A 439 -20.10 -6.47 8.86
CA ASN A 439 -20.76 -6.95 7.65
C ASN A 439 -21.69 -8.15 7.90
N VAL A 440 -21.28 -9.10 8.75
CA VAL A 440 -22.10 -10.25 9.14
C VAL A 440 -23.30 -9.80 9.96
N MET A 441 -23.11 -8.94 10.96
CA MET A 441 -24.20 -8.43 11.81
C MET A 441 -25.19 -7.58 11.01
N SER A 442 -24.71 -6.75 10.08
CA SER A 442 -25.56 -5.99 9.15
C SER A 442 -26.42 -6.88 8.25
N SER A 443 -26.06 -8.16 8.04
CA SER A 443 -26.90 -9.10 7.30
C SER A 443 -28.15 -9.56 8.06
N PHE A 444 -28.22 -9.30 9.38
CA PHE A 444 -29.41 -9.56 10.20
C PHE A 444 -30.43 -8.41 10.16
N ILE A 445 -30.07 -7.26 9.58
CA ILE A 445 -31.01 -6.15 9.44
C ILE A 445 -32.20 -6.60 8.56
N PRO A 446 -33.46 -6.38 8.99
CA PRO A 446 -34.64 -6.75 8.22
C PRO A 446 -34.64 -6.18 6.79
N VAL A 447 -35.12 -6.98 5.83
CA VAL A 447 -35.06 -6.64 4.39
C VAL A 447 -35.93 -5.45 3.98
N ASN A 448 -36.91 -5.08 4.82
CA ASN A 448 -37.82 -3.96 4.61
C ASN A 448 -37.27 -2.62 5.10
N GLU A 449 -36.10 -2.60 5.75
CA GLU A 449 -35.47 -1.40 6.26
C GLU A 449 -34.51 -0.78 5.23
N ARG A 450 -34.48 0.55 5.20
CA ARG A 450 -33.55 1.35 4.40
C ARG A 450 -32.25 1.53 5.15
N ILE A 451 -31.16 1.07 4.55
CA ILE A 451 -29.83 1.06 5.18
C ILE A 451 -28.92 2.05 4.44
N ILE A 452 -28.23 2.91 5.19
CA ILE A 452 -27.17 3.75 4.64
C ILE A 452 -25.84 3.30 5.22
N THR A 453 -24.91 2.90 4.36
CA THR A 453 -23.54 2.59 4.77
C THR A 453 -22.64 3.78 4.52
N VAL A 454 -21.75 4.10 5.47
CA VAL A 454 -20.75 5.17 5.34
C VAL A 454 -19.38 4.59 5.63
N GLU A 455 -18.46 4.64 4.67
CA GLU A 455 -17.14 4.01 4.80
C GLU A 455 -16.04 4.88 4.17
N ASP A 456 -14.80 4.79 4.67
CA ASP A 456 -13.65 5.39 4.00
C ASP A 456 -13.44 4.79 2.60
N ALA A 457 -13.67 3.49 2.48
CA ALA A 457 -13.85 2.83 1.19
C ALA A 457 -14.85 1.69 1.34
N ALA A 458 -15.74 1.49 0.37
CA ALA A 458 -16.90 0.63 0.61
C ALA A 458 -16.53 -0.87 0.71
N GLU A 459 -16.34 -1.40 1.93
CA GLU A 459 -16.08 -2.81 2.24
C GLU A 459 -17.35 -3.60 2.51
N LEU A 460 -18.39 -2.96 3.03
CA LEU A 460 -19.64 -3.61 3.39
C LEU A 460 -20.40 -4.11 2.17
N GLN A 461 -20.89 -5.34 2.26
CA GLN A 461 -21.61 -6.08 1.22
C GLN A 461 -22.92 -6.65 1.77
N LEU A 462 -23.90 -5.76 1.93
CA LEU A 462 -25.23 -6.12 2.38
C LEU A 462 -26.01 -6.82 1.25
N LYS A 463 -26.93 -7.73 1.61
CA LYS A 463 -27.78 -8.48 0.66
C LYS A 463 -29.14 -7.84 0.46
N GLN A 464 -29.54 -6.97 1.38
CA GLN A 464 -30.79 -6.24 1.36
C GLN A 464 -30.84 -5.34 0.11
N GLU A 465 -32.04 -5.16 -0.45
CA GLU A 465 -32.22 -4.37 -1.68
C GLU A 465 -32.12 -2.87 -1.41
N HIS A 466 -32.63 -2.40 -0.27
CA HIS A 466 -32.78 -0.98 0.03
C HIS A 466 -31.53 -0.39 0.72
N VAL A 467 -30.37 -0.55 0.08
CA VAL A 467 -29.06 -0.11 0.61
C VAL A 467 -28.49 1.04 -0.21
N VAL A 468 -28.15 2.14 0.46
CA VAL A 468 -27.37 3.24 -0.14
C VAL A 468 -25.95 3.21 0.42
N ARG A 469 -24.97 3.11 -0.47
CA ARG A 469 -23.55 3.03 -0.11
C ARG A 469 -22.89 4.37 -0.33
N LEU A 470 -22.36 4.96 0.74
CA LEU A 470 -21.63 6.22 0.73
C LEU A 470 -20.16 5.95 1.05
N GLU A 471 -19.28 6.58 0.29
CA GLU A 471 -17.83 6.47 0.41
C GLU A 471 -17.24 7.87 0.55
N THR A 472 -16.22 8.02 1.41
CA THR A 472 -15.53 9.31 1.55
C THR A 472 -14.81 9.71 0.28
N ARG A 473 -14.51 10.99 0.17
CA ARG A 473 -13.71 11.52 -0.93
C ARG A 473 -12.56 12.34 -0.32
N PRO A 474 -11.29 11.97 -0.56
CA PRO A 474 -10.18 12.80 -0.12
C PRO A 474 -10.20 14.14 -0.85
N ALA A 475 -9.52 15.14 -0.28
CA ALA A 475 -9.30 16.42 -0.96
C ALA A 475 -8.64 16.22 -2.33
N ASN A 476 -8.98 17.09 -3.28
CA ASN A 476 -8.27 17.18 -4.55
C ASN A 476 -6.87 17.77 -4.35
N MET A 477 -6.07 17.82 -5.41
CA MET A 477 -4.69 18.36 -5.38
C MET A 477 -4.59 19.81 -4.89
N GLU A 478 -5.68 20.58 -4.97
CA GLU A 478 -5.76 21.97 -4.51
C GLU A 478 -6.18 22.05 -3.02
N GLY A 479 -6.29 20.91 -2.33
CA GLY A 479 -6.72 20.83 -0.94
C GLY A 479 -8.22 21.07 -0.74
N SER A 480 -9.02 21.01 -1.80
CA SER A 480 -10.46 21.31 -1.78
C SER A 480 -11.32 20.09 -2.10
N GLY A 481 -12.61 20.15 -1.72
CA GLY A 481 -13.58 19.12 -2.08
C GLY A 481 -13.45 17.80 -1.30
N GLU A 482 -12.76 17.80 -0.17
CA GLU A 482 -12.84 16.68 0.78
C GLU A 482 -14.28 16.45 1.23
N ILE A 483 -14.68 15.19 1.34
CA ILE A 483 -15.94 14.73 1.92
C ILE A 483 -15.57 13.66 2.96
N SER A 484 -15.66 14.03 4.23
CA SER A 484 -15.30 13.16 5.36
C SER A 484 -16.42 12.20 5.74
N ILE A 485 -16.12 11.20 6.60
CA ILE A 485 -17.16 10.34 7.21
C ILE A 485 -18.21 11.20 7.92
N ARG A 486 -17.76 12.25 8.63
CA ARG A 486 -18.64 13.15 9.36
C ARG A 486 -19.66 13.85 8.45
N ASP A 487 -19.22 14.31 7.28
CA ASP A 487 -20.09 14.95 6.30
C ASP A 487 -21.15 13.98 5.77
N LEU A 488 -20.74 12.75 5.48
CA LEU A 488 -21.64 11.69 5.00
C LEU A 488 -22.64 11.25 6.07
N VAL A 489 -22.23 11.12 7.33
CA VAL A 489 -23.13 10.82 8.45
C VAL A 489 -24.18 11.92 8.58
N ARG A 490 -23.79 13.20 8.59
CA ARG A 490 -24.75 14.32 8.63
C ARG A 490 -25.70 14.35 7.45
N ASN A 491 -25.19 14.06 6.26
CA ASN A 491 -26.03 13.99 5.06
C ASN A 491 -27.00 12.80 5.14
N SER A 492 -26.57 11.66 5.69
CA SER A 492 -27.39 10.46 5.81
C SER A 492 -28.67 10.69 6.62
N LEU A 493 -28.63 11.54 7.65
CA LEU A 493 -29.81 11.92 8.45
C LEU A 493 -30.93 12.57 7.62
N ARG A 494 -30.61 13.14 6.45
CA ARG A 494 -31.61 13.73 5.53
C ARG A 494 -32.13 12.75 4.50
N MET A 495 -31.59 11.54 4.45
CA MET A 495 -31.93 10.52 3.46
C MET A 495 -32.99 9.53 3.97
N ARG A 496 -33.62 9.85 5.12
CA ARG A 496 -34.60 9.01 5.84
C ARG A 496 -34.12 7.56 5.99
N PRO A 497 -32.96 7.30 6.62
CA PRO A 497 -32.53 5.94 6.89
C PRO A 497 -33.38 5.33 8.00
N ASP A 498 -33.61 4.02 7.93
CA ASP A 498 -34.00 3.23 9.10
C ASP A 498 -32.73 2.84 9.89
N ARG A 499 -31.63 2.53 9.19
CA ARG A 499 -30.33 2.17 9.78
C ARG A 499 -29.17 2.96 9.19
N ILE A 500 -28.25 3.40 10.05
CA ILE A 500 -26.96 3.95 9.62
C ILE A 500 -25.84 3.01 10.08
N VAL A 501 -25.04 2.54 9.13
CA VAL A 501 -23.91 1.64 9.38
C VAL A 501 -22.62 2.35 8.97
N VAL A 502 -21.81 2.70 9.95
CA VAL A 502 -20.51 3.35 9.70
C VAL A 502 -19.40 2.32 9.80
N GLY A 503 -18.54 2.24 8.78
CA GLY A 503 -17.44 1.28 8.74
C GLY A 503 -16.51 1.41 9.94
N GLU A 504 -16.10 2.64 10.26
CA GLU A 504 -15.26 2.94 11.43
C GLU A 504 -15.37 4.43 11.80
N CYS A 505 -15.57 4.75 13.09
CA CYS A 505 -15.48 6.13 13.56
C CYS A 505 -14.04 6.44 14.02
N ARG A 506 -13.42 7.46 13.41
CA ARG A 506 -12.03 7.87 13.69
C ARG A 506 -11.87 9.29 14.22
N ASP A 507 -12.93 10.08 14.16
CA ASP A 507 -12.93 11.51 14.44
C ASP A 507 -14.27 11.96 15.05
N GLY A 508 -14.57 13.25 14.93
CA GLY A 508 -15.81 13.87 15.39
C GLY A 508 -17.10 13.27 14.81
N ALA A 509 -17.05 12.42 13.77
CA ALA A 509 -18.20 11.65 13.30
C ALA A 509 -18.83 10.78 14.40
N ALA A 510 -18.06 10.39 15.43
CA ALA A 510 -18.58 9.67 16.58
C ALA A 510 -19.73 10.43 17.28
N LEU A 511 -19.60 11.76 17.45
CA LEU A 511 -20.64 12.57 18.08
C LEU A 511 -21.91 12.63 17.24
N ASP A 512 -21.76 12.85 15.93
CA ASP A 512 -22.90 12.88 14.99
C ASP A 512 -23.58 11.50 14.91
N MET A 513 -22.83 10.40 15.05
CA MET A 513 -23.39 9.04 15.15
C MET A 513 -24.16 8.79 16.44
N LEU A 514 -23.62 9.19 17.60
CA LEU A 514 -24.35 9.09 18.87
C LEU A 514 -25.63 9.93 18.84
N ALA A 515 -25.58 11.11 18.22
CA ALA A 515 -26.77 11.92 18.01
C ALA A 515 -27.80 11.20 17.12
N ALA A 516 -27.37 10.55 16.04
CA ALA A 516 -28.25 9.76 15.17
C ALA A 516 -28.95 8.63 15.95
N MET A 517 -28.16 7.87 16.72
CA MET A 517 -28.63 6.78 17.59
C MET A 517 -29.65 7.24 18.62
N ASN A 518 -29.52 8.46 19.15
CA ASN A 518 -30.46 9.05 20.10
C ASN A 518 -31.71 9.69 19.46
N THR A 519 -31.74 9.87 18.13
CA THR A 519 -32.77 10.66 17.43
C THR A 519 -33.57 9.88 16.40
N GLY A 520 -33.88 8.61 16.70
CA GLY A 520 -34.82 7.80 15.91
C GLY A 520 -34.19 7.10 14.70
N HIS A 521 -32.86 6.96 14.69
CA HIS A 521 -32.13 6.07 13.77
C HIS A 521 -31.59 4.87 14.56
N ASP A 522 -32.51 4.23 15.28
CA ASP A 522 -32.25 3.09 16.13
C ASP A 522 -31.61 1.95 15.32
N GLY A 523 -30.86 1.08 16.00
CA GLY A 523 -30.27 -0.06 15.33
C GLY A 523 -29.02 0.25 14.51
N SER A 524 -28.47 1.46 14.65
CA SER A 524 -27.26 1.88 13.98
C SER A 524 -26.04 1.14 14.51
N MET A 525 -25.04 0.92 13.65
CA MET A 525 -23.85 0.16 14.00
C MET A 525 -22.57 0.86 13.54
N THR A 526 -21.50 0.76 14.31
CA THR A 526 -20.18 1.22 13.89
C THR A 526 -19.05 0.40 14.51
N THR A 527 -17.83 0.57 14.00
CA THR A 527 -16.64 0.01 14.61
C THR A 527 -15.75 1.07 15.25
N VAL A 528 -15.04 0.67 16.31
CA VAL A 528 -14.06 1.52 16.99
C VAL A 528 -12.81 0.72 17.37
N HIS A 529 -11.64 1.35 17.34
CA HIS A 529 -10.41 0.76 17.83
C HIS A 529 -10.31 0.86 19.36
N ALA A 530 -10.35 -0.29 20.04
CA ALA A 530 -10.15 -0.40 21.49
C ALA A 530 -9.76 -1.83 21.89
N ASN A 531 -9.05 -1.99 23.02
CA ASN A 531 -8.60 -3.31 23.47
C ASN A 531 -9.63 -4.02 24.36
N ASN A 532 -10.59 -3.29 24.91
CA ASN A 532 -11.68 -3.84 25.73
C ASN A 532 -12.90 -2.88 25.71
N PRO A 533 -14.09 -3.32 26.16
CA PRO A 533 -15.30 -2.49 26.15
C PRO A 533 -15.20 -1.18 26.94
N ARG A 534 -14.46 -1.17 28.06
CA ARG A 534 -14.25 0.06 28.85
C ARG A 534 -13.42 1.09 28.09
N GLU A 535 -12.35 0.64 27.43
CA GLU A 535 -11.56 1.46 26.53
C GLU A 535 -12.36 1.91 25.30
N ALA A 536 -13.33 1.12 24.82
CA ALA A 536 -14.21 1.54 23.73
C ALA A 536 -15.05 2.76 24.12
N VAL A 537 -15.60 2.78 25.34
CA VAL A 537 -16.30 3.97 25.88
C VAL A 537 -15.36 5.18 25.97
N ALA A 538 -14.18 5.01 26.56
CA ALA A 538 -13.19 6.10 26.66
C ALA A 538 -12.74 6.61 25.29
N ARG A 539 -12.64 5.71 24.30
CA ARG A 539 -12.31 6.06 22.92
C ARG A 539 -13.44 6.86 22.27
N LEU A 540 -14.69 6.44 22.42
CA LEU A 540 -15.84 7.21 21.94
C LEU A 540 -15.88 8.61 22.55
N GLU A 541 -15.62 8.73 23.86
CA GLU A 541 -15.51 10.03 24.55
C GLU A 541 -14.45 10.92 23.90
N THR A 542 -13.26 10.37 23.65
CA THR A 542 -12.16 11.10 23.00
C THR A 542 -12.53 11.54 21.58
N LEU A 543 -13.15 10.65 20.79
CA LEU A 543 -13.57 10.96 19.43
C LEU A 543 -14.64 12.06 19.39
N CYS A 544 -15.57 12.07 20.36
CA CYS A 544 -16.57 13.13 20.48
C CYS A 544 -15.95 14.49 20.78
N LEU A 545 -14.89 14.56 21.60
CA LEU A 545 -14.16 15.81 21.87
C LEU A 545 -13.49 16.38 20.61
N MET A 546 -13.10 15.52 19.66
CA MET A 546 -12.53 15.94 18.37
C MET A 546 -13.56 16.58 17.43
N ALA A 547 -14.86 16.55 17.77
CA ALA A 547 -15.92 17.17 16.97
C ALA A 547 -15.87 18.70 16.96
N GLY A 548 -15.02 19.32 17.81
CA GLY A 548 -14.85 20.76 17.91
C GLY A 548 -15.95 21.47 18.69
N MET A 549 -16.77 20.72 19.43
CA MET A 549 -17.80 21.26 20.32
C MET A 549 -17.28 21.26 21.75
N ASP A 550 -17.46 22.37 22.46
CA ASP A 550 -17.10 22.48 23.88
C ASP A 550 -18.20 21.88 24.76
N LEU A 551 -18.29 20.54 24.75
CA LEU A 551 -19.23 19.78 25.55
C LEU A 551 -18.55 19.27 26.83
N PRO A 552 -19.16 19.44 28.01
CA PRO A 552 -18.67 18.79 29.22
C PRO A 552 -18.59 17.27 29.02
N VAL A 553 -17.51 16.65 29.51
CA VAL A 553 -17.28 15.20 29.41
C VAL A 553 -18.47 14.39 29.90
N ARG A 554 -19.12 14.84 30.98
CA ARG A 554 -20.34 14.22 31.49
C ARG A 554 -21.46 14.14 30.46
N ALA A 555 -21.71 15.22 29.71
CA ALA A 555 -22.74 15.24 28.67
C ALA A 555 -22.42 14.25 27.54
N ILE A 556 -21.13 14.10 27.18
CA ILE A 556 -20.69 13.08 26.21
C ILE A 556 -20.95 11.67 26.74
N ARG A 557 -20.66 11.41 28.02
CA ARG A 557 -20.96 10.11 28.64
C ARG A 557 -22.45 9.84 28.70
N GLU A 558 -23.28 10.84 28.98
CA GLU A 558 -24.74 10.74 28.96
C GLU A 558 -25.24 10.39 27.55
N GLN A 559 -24.67 11.02 26.51
CA GLN A 559 -24.94 10.68 25.11
C GLN A 559 -24.54 9.24 24.78
N ILE A 560 -23.35 8.78 25.19
CA ILE A 560 -22.89 7.40 24.97
C ILE A 560 -23.81 6.40 25.67
N ALA A 561 -24.15 6.65 26.93
CA ALA A 561 -24.96 5.76 27.74
C ALA A 561 -26.43 5.70 27.29
N GLY A 562 -26.95 6.77 26.68
CA GLY A 562 -28.29 6.78 26.08
C GLY A 562 -28.34 6.18 24.68
N ALA A 563 -27.26 6.29 23.91
CA ALA A 563 -27.21 5.90 22.52
C ALA A 563 -26.80 4.44 22.29
N VAL A 564 -25.81 3.95 23.03
CA VAL A 564 -25.20 2.63 22.78
C VAL A 564 -25.89 1.61 23.67
N ASP A 565 -26.36 0.49 23.10
CA ASP A 565 -26.95 -0.61 23.85
C ASP A 565 -25.93 -1.73 24.11
N LEU A 566 -25.12 -2.05 23.09
CA LEU A 566 -24.20 -3.18 23.12
C LEU A 566 -22.82 -2.84 22.57
N ILE A 567 -21.79 -3.41 23.21
CA ILE A 567 -20.41 -3.44 22.75
C ILE A 567 -19.98 -4.89 22.52
N VAL A 568 -19.55 -5.21 21.30
CA VAL A 568 -19.03 -6.53 20.92
C VAL A 568 -17.53 -6.44 20.70
N GLN A 569 -16.75 -7.05 21.60
CA GLN A 569 -15.29 -7.02 21.55
C GLN A 569 -14.75 -8.21 20.76
N ILE A 570 -14.06 -7.94 19.65
CA ILE A 570 -13.34 -8.95 18.85
C ILE A 570 -11.83 -8.73 18.89
N SER A 571 -11.07 -9.81 19.09
CA SER A 571 -9.61 -9.76 19.12
C SER A 571 -8.97 -10.84 18.26
N ARG A 572 -7.78 -10.54 17.72
CA ARG A 572 -6.86 -11.51 17.13
C ARG A 572 -5.93 -11.99 18.23
N LEU A 573 -5.99 -13.28 18.55
CA LEU A 573 -5.16 -13.89 19.57
C LEU A 573 -3.75 -14.21 19.03
N SER A 574 -2.85 -14.60 19.93
CA SER A 574 -1.43 -14.86 19.58
C SER A 574 -1.23 -16.02 18.61
N ASP A 575 -2.17 -16.96 18.54
CA ASP A 575 -2.18 -18.06 17.56
C ASP A 575 -2.75 -17.65 16.19
N GLY A 576 -3.11 -16.37 16.03
CA GLY A 576 -3.70 -15.80 14.82
C GLY A 576 -5.20 -16.01 14.68
N SER A 577 -5.84 -16.79 15.57
CA SER A 577 -7.29 -16.95 15.58
C SER A 577 -7.99 -15.66 16.01
N ARG A 578 -9.20 -15.42 15.51
CA ARG A 578 -10.04 -14.29 15.90
C ARG A 578 -11.17 -14.80 16.78
N LYS A 579 -11.40 -14.21 17.96
CA LYS A 579 -12.46 -14.63 18.90
C LYS A 579 -13.25 -13.41 19.39
N ILE A 580 -14.54 -13.60 19.63
CA ILE A 580 -15.36 -12.63 20.38
C ILE A 580 -15.00 -12.77 21.86
N LEU A 581 -14.26 -11.80 22.38
CA LEU A 581 -13.81 -11.84 23.78
C LEU A 581 -14.93 -11.52 24.76
N SER A 582 -15.79 -10.57 24.41
CA SER A 582 -16.92 -10.20 25.23
C SER A 582 -18.08 -9.64 24.42
N ILE A 583 -19.28 -9.84 24.93
CA ILE A 583 -20.49 -9.10 24.53
C ILE A 583 -21.00 -8.40 25.78
N THR A 584 -21.08 -7.08 25.73
CA THR A 584 -21.27 -6.24 26.92
C THR A 584 -22.40 -5.25 26.68
N GLU A 585 -23.39 -5.23 27.57
CA GLU A 585 -24.45 -4.22 27.61
C GLU A 585 -23.93 -2.92 28.22
N VAL A 586 -24.38 -1.80 27.66
CA VAL A 586 -24.25 -0.47 28.26
C VAL A 586 -25.55 -0.18 28.99
N VAL A 587 -25.53 -0.19 30.33
CA VAL A 587 -26.75 -0.13 31.15
C VAL A 587 -27.22 1.31 31.37
N GLY A 588 -26.28 2.26 31.40
CA GLY A 588 -26.54 3.66 31.74
C GLY A 588 -25.36 4.31 32.44
N MET A 589 -25.62 5.30 33.29
CA MET A 589 -24.60 5.98 34.10
C MET A 589 -24.88 5.88 35.59
N GLN A 590 -23.81 5.70 36.37
CA GLN A 590 -23.82 5.86 37.82
C GLN A 590 -22.82 6.96 38.20
N GLY A 591 -23.34 8.12 38.62
CA GLY A 591 -22.54 9.32 38.81
C GLY A 591 -21.88 9.74 37.48
N GLU A 592 -20.55 9.73 37.45
CA GLU A 592 -19.75 10.13 36.27
C GLU A 592 -19.28 8.95 35.41
N THR A 593 -19.67 7.71 35.74
CA THR A 593 -19.17 6.50 35.08
C THR A 593 -20.27 5.80 34.28
N VAL A 594 -19.98 5.48 33.02
CA VAL A 594 -20.83 4.60 32.20
C VAL A 594 -20.73 3.17 32.73
N THR A 595 -21.88 2.57 33.07
CA THR A 595 -21.98 1.24 33.66
C THR A 595 -22.11 0.20 32.55
N LEU A 596 -21.25 -0.82 32.63
CA LEU A 596 -21.17 -1.90 31.65
C LEU A 596 -21.47 -3.24 32.31
N GLN A 597 -22.24 -4.08 31.64
CA GLN A 597 -22.61 -5.42 32.11
C GLN A 597 -22.22 -6.47 31.08
N GLU A 598 -21.27 -7.34 31.42
CA GLU A 598 -20.79 -8.37 30.50
C GLU A 598 -21.76 -9.56 30.48
N ILE A 599 -22.28 -9.89 29.31
CA ILE A 599 -23.27 -10.96 29.10
C ILE A 599 -22.58 -12.27 28.74
N PHE A 600 -21.62 -12.19 27.82
CA PHE A 600 -20.81 -13.31 27.36
C PHE A 600 -19.33 -12.97 27.46
N ARG A 601 -18.50 -13.94 27.84
CA ARG A 601 -17.05 -13.83 27.91
C ARG A 601 -16.38 -15.06 27.30
N PHE A 602 -15.28 -14.86 26.58
CA PHE A 602 -14.34 -15.94 26.26
C PHE A 602 -13.29 -16.08 27.36
N LYS A 603 -13.20 -17.27 27.95
CA LYS A 603 -12.19 -17.62 28.96
C LYS A 603 -11.13 -18.50 28.31
N GLU A 604 -9.89 -17.99 28.25
CA GLU A 604 -8.74 -18.80 27.85
C GLU A 604 -8.41 -19.85 28.92
N GLU A 605 -8.20 -21.09 28.49
CA GLU A 605 -7.90 -22.25 29.35
C GLU A 605 -6.49 -22.81 29.11
N GLY A 606 -5.80 -22.34 28.07
CA GLY A 606 -4.41 -22.69 27.78
C GLY A 606 -4.15 -22.89 26.29
N PHE A 607 -3.20 -23.78 25.98
CA PHE A 607 -2.79 -24.10 24.62
C PHE A 607 -2.92 -25.59 24.32
N ASP A 608 -3.29 -25.95 23.09
CA ASP A 608 -3.24 -27.33 22.59
C ASP A 608 -1.82 -27.76 22.19
N LYS A 609 -1.68 -29.01 21.74
CA LYS A 609 -0.40 -29.60 21.30
C LYS A 609 0.26 -28.84 20.13
N ASN A 610 -0.51 -28.07 19.36
CA ASN A 610 -0.05 -27.28 18.23
C ASN A 610 0.14 -25.79 18.59
N ARG A 611 0.15 -25.45 19.89
CA ARG A 611 0.20 -24.07 20.41
C ARG A 611 -0.99 -23.20 19.96
N LYS A 612 -2.15 -23.78 19.66
CA LYS A 612 -3.39 -23.02 19.46
C LYS A 612 -4.06 -22.76 20.80
N ILE A 613 -4.71 -21.62 20.94
CA ILE A 613 -5.40 -21.25 22.17
C ILE A 613 -6.68 -22.07 22.29
N VAL A 614 -6.87 -22.66 23.47
CA VAL A 614 -8.09 -23.35 23.87
C VAL A 614 -8.79 -22.49 24.92
N GLY A 615 -10.10 -22.35 24.78
CA GLY A 615 -10.92 -21.61 25.73
C GLY A 615 -12.40 -21.87 25.52
N THR A 616 -13.20 -21.43 26.49
CA THR A 616 -14.65 -21.63 26.52
C THR A 616 -15.39 -20.30 26.51
N PHE A 617 -16.50 -20.23 25.78
CA PHE A 617 -17.43 -19.10 25.86
C PHE A 617 -18.39 -19.34 27.02
N GLN A 618 -18.53 -18.36 27.89
CA GLN A 618 -19.31 -18.45 29.12
C GLN A 618 -20.35 -17.34 29.13
N ALA A 619 -21.60 -17.72 29.40
CA ALA A 619 -22.63 -16.76 29.77
C ALA A 619 -22.44 -16.39 31.26
N MET A 620 -22.55 -15.11 31.58
CA MET A 620 -22.24 -14.57 32.91
C MET A 620 -23.42 -14.68 33.90
N GLY A 621 -24.56 -15.28 33.50
CA GLY A 621 -25.75 -15.38 34.36
C GLY A 621 -26.58 -14.09 34.44
N LEU A 622 -26.20 -13.08 33.65
CA LEU A 622 -26.76 -11.75 33.69
C LEU A 622 -27.79 -11.59 32.55
N ILE A 623 -29.01 -11.24 32.92
CA ILE A 623 -30.11 -10.98 31.98
C ILE A 623 -30.04 -9.50 31.58
N PRO A 624 -29.90 -9.17 30.28
CA PRO A 624 -29.85 -7.80 29.82
C PRO A 624 -31.13 -7.02 30.13
N THR A 625 -30.99 -5.73 30.43
CA THR A 625 -32.12 -4.88 30.86
C THR A 625 -33.13 -4.63 29.74
N PHE A 626 -32.69 -4.64 28.48
CA PHE A 626 -33.57 -4.45 27.32
C PHE A 626 -34.47 -5.67 27.01
N ILE A 627 -34.26 -6.83 27.66
CA ILE A 627 -35.12 -8.01 27.43
C ILE A 627 -36.57 -7.73 27.79
N GLU A 628 -36.83 -7.00 28.88
CA GLU A 628 -38.20 -6.66 29.28
C GLU A 628 -38.90 -5.82 28.20
N LYS A 629 -38.16 -4.94 27.52
CA LYS A 629 -38.68 -4.13 26.40
C LYS A 629 -39.03 -5.03 25.21
N PHE A 630 -38.22 -6.05 24.93
CA PHE A 630 -38.47 -6.98 23.83
C PHE A 630 -39.66 -7.89 24.12
N GLU A 631 -39.74 -8.43 25.33
CA GLU A 631 -40.89 -9.24 25.78
C GLU A 631 -42.19 -8.43 25.67
N ALA A 632 -42.18 -7.15 26.03
CA ALA A 632 -43.33 -6.24 25.86
C ALA A 632 -43.74 -6.01 24.39
N ARG A 633 -42.81 -6.17 23.43
CA ARG A 633 -43.07 -6.15 21.98
C ARG A 633 -43.42 -7.53 21.41
N GLY A 634 -43.53 -8.56 22.25
CA GLY A 634 -43.87 -9.93 21.86
C GLY A 634 -42.67 -10.77 21.39
N VAL A 635 -41.45 -10.29 21.60
CA VAL A 635 -40.22 -10.97 21.16
C VAL A 635 -39.69 -11.81 22.30
N THR A 636 -39.65 -13.13 22.09
CA THR A 636 -39.23 -14.08 23.13
C THR A 636 -37.75 -14.41 23.00
N ILE A 637 -36.95 -14.04 23.99
CA ILE A 637 -35.55 -14.46 24.09
C ILE A 637 -35.45 -15.68 25.02
N PRO A 638 -34.92 -16.82 24.55
CA PRO A 638 -34.71 -17.99 25.39
C PRO A 638 -33.75 -17.68 26.55
N ARG A 639 -34.23 -17.75 27.80
CA ARG A 639 -33.42 -17.40 28.99
C ARG A 639 -32.23 -18.34 29.23
N ASN A 640 -32.29 -19.55 28.68
CA ASN A 640 -31.18 -20.50 28.70
C ASN A 640 -29.94 -20.01 27.93
N LEU A 641 -30.06 -18.97 27.09
CA LEU A 641 -28.91 -18.31 26.47
C LEU A 641 -27.98 -17.66 27.50
N PHE A 642 -28.50 -17.28 28.68
CA PHE A 642 -27.74 -16.58 29.71
C PHE A 642 -27.26 -17.48 30.85
N THR A 643 -27.62 -18.77 30.85
CA THR A 643 -27.19 -19.72 31.88
C THR A 643 -25.81 -20.29 31.57
N SER A 644 -24.91 -20.32 32.56
CA SER A 644 -23.61 -20.97 32.41
C SER A 644 -23.79 -22.48 32.26
N SER A 645 -23.47 -23.04 31.09
CA SER A 645 -23.43 -24.49 30.87
C SER A 645 -22.22 -25.10 31.58
N SER A 646 -22.32 -25.33 32.89
CA SER A 646 -21.39 -26.16 33.65
C SER A 646 -21.81 -27.64 33.58
N SER A 647 -21.91 -28.21 32.37
CA SER A 647 -22.09 -29.67 32.18
C SER A 647 -22.04 -30.09 30.72
N ASP A 648 -20.87 -29.95 30.09
CA ASP A 648 -20.55 -30.77 28.92
C ASP A 648 -19.26 -31.57 29.21
N GLN A 649 -19.34 -32.40 30.26
CA GLN A 649 -18.46 -33.57 30.37
C GLN A 649 -19.14 -34.72 29.64
N GLY A 650 -18.43 -35.23 28.64
CA GLY A 650 -18.94 -36.13 27.62
C GLY A 650 -19.72 -37.33 28.17
N THR A 651 -20.90 -37.53 27.60
CA THR A 651 -21.42 -38.88 27.40
C THR A 651 -21.26 -39.20 25.92
N GLY A 652 -20.43 -40.20 25.64
CA GLY A 652 -20.10 -40.62 24.29
C GLY A 652 -21.35 -41.00 23.51
N SER A 653 -21.44 -40.49 22.29
CA SER A 653 -22.32 -41.00 21.24
C SER A 653 -22.07 -42.50 21.07
N LYS A 654 -23.05 -43.33 21.44
CA LYS A 654 -23.22 -44.67 20.87
C LYS A 654 -24.25 -44.56 19.76
N ASN A 655 -23.81 -44.86 18.54
CA ASN A 655 -24.65 -44.99 17.34
C ASN A 655 -25.81 -45.97 17.58
N PRO A 656 -27.02 -45.69 17.06
CA PRO A 656 -28.07 -46.70 16.95
C PRO A 656 -27.98 -47.39 15.59
N SER A 657 -27.29 -48.53 15.55
CA SER A 657 -27.48 -49.55 14.51
C SER A 657 -27.35 -50.91 15.17
N ASP A 658 -28.49 -51.50 15.51
CA ASP A 658 -28.80 -52.93 15.35
C ASP A 658 -30.06 -53.24 16.16
N THR A 659 -31.18 -53.28 15.44
CA THR A 659 -32.42 -53.89 15.91
C THR A 659 -32.32 -55.39 15.62
N GLN A 660 -32.13 -56.20 16.65
CA GLN A 660 -32.54 -57.60 16.65
C GLN A 660 -32.61 -58.17 18.07
N GLY A 661 -33.78 -58.75 18.40
CA GLY A 661 -33.82 -60.01 19.14
C GLY A 661 -34.01 -59.97 20.67
N SER A 662 -35.21 -60.38 21.06
CA SER A 662 -35.50 -61.32 22.16
C SER A 662 -35.72 -60.81 23.60
N LEU A 663 -37.00 -60.94 24.00
CA LEU A 663 -37.51 -61.72 25.13
C LEU A 663 -36.93 -61.48 26.55
N GLY A 664 -37.84 -61.11 27.47
CA GLY A 664 -37.89 -61.78 28.78
C GLY A 664 -38.02 -60.90 30.03
N GLY A 665 -39.26 -60.62 30.44
CA GLY A 665 -39.72 -60.81 31.82
C GLY A 665 -39.29 -59.83 32.93
N PRO A 666 -40.01 -59.82 34.08
CA PRO A 666 -40.39 -58.58 34.75
C PRO A 666 -39.92 -58.44 36.22
N SER A 667 -40.39 -57.38 36.89
CA SER A 667 -40.42 -57.13 38.35
C SER A 667 -39.22 -56.35 38.92
N ARG A 668 -39.31 -55.48 39.94
CA ARG A 668 -40.39 -55.06 40.85
C ARG A 668 -39.87 -53.81 41.60
N SER A 669 -40.76 -52.85 41.85
CA SER A 669 -40.90 -51.98 43.03
C SER A 669 -39.77 -51.88 44.07
N ARG A 670 -39.42 -50.65 44.49
CA ARG A 670 -39.64 -50.07 45.85
C ARG A 670 -38.93 -48.71 45.95
N MET A 671 -39.69 -47.64 46.17
CA MET A 671 -39.90 -46.98 47.47
C MET A 671 -38.65 -46.30 48.04
N SER A 672 -38.70 -44.96 47.99
CA SER A 672 -38.20 -43.96 48.96
C SER A 672 -38.44 -44.39 50.43
N PRO A 673 -37.82 -43.79 51.48
CA PRO A 673 -37.70 -42.32 51.65
C PRO A 673 -36.53 -41.81 52.53
N THR A 674 -36.67 -40.53 52.91
CA THR A 674 -36.38 -39.91 54.23
C THR A 674 -35.18 -38.95 54.37
N MET A 675 -35.58 -37.67 54.46
CA MET A 675 -35.31 -36.68 55.52
C MET A 675 -33.93 -36.02 55.69
N ALA A 676 -34.01 -34.69 55.70
CA ALA A 676 -33.04 -33.69 56.15
C ALA A 676 -32.74 -33.77 57.67
N PRO A 677 -31.77 -32.98 58.15
CA PRO A 677 -32.21 -31.78 58.88
C PRO A 677 -31.41 -30.49 58.64
N ARG A 678 -32.11 -29.39 58.91
CA ARG A 678 -31.69 -27.97 59.00
C ARG A 678 -30.98 -27.70 60.34
N ILE A 679 -29.91 -26.88 60.34
CA ILE A 679 -29.43 -26.06 61.49
C ILE A 679 -28.87 -24.75 60.92
N GLN A 680 -29.60 -23.63 60.97
CA GLN A 680 -29.54 -22.49 61.91
C GLN A 680 -28.26 -21.61 61.86
N ARG A 681 -28.49 -20.33 61.52
CA ARG A 681 -27.58 -19.17 61.62
C ARG A 681 -27.48 -18.67 63.07
N PRO A 682 -26.44 -17.87 63.40
CA PRO A 682 -26.59 -16.73 64.30
C PRO A 682 -26.34 -15.38 63.58
N ASN A 683 -26.94 -14.33 64.16
CA ASN A 683 -27.03 -12.95 63.68
C ASN A 683 -26.02 -12.03 64.48
N PRO A 684 -26.02 -10.68 64.39
CA PRO A 684 -24.85 -9.89 64.00
C PRO A 684 -24.26 -8.99 65.13
N LEU A 685 -23.07 -8.42 64.93
CA LEU A 685 -22.48 -7.42 65.85
C LEU A 685 -21.90 -6.20 65.12
N LYS A 686 -22.60 -5.07 65.36
CA LYS A 686 -22.19 -3.68 65.65
C LYS A 686 -21.02 -2.98 64.91
N LYS A 687 -21.35 -1.77 64.42
CA LYS A 687 -20.48 -0.61 64.10
C LYS A 687 -19.74 -0.05 65.34
N PRO A 688 -18.68 0.72 65.11
CA PRO A 688 -18.55 2.06 65.69
C PRO A 688 -18.26 3.14 64.63
N GLY A 689 -18.60 4.40 64.96
CA GLY A 689 -18.51 5.57 64.09
C GLY A 689 -17.24 6.42 64.25
N ASP A 690 -17.21 7.45 63.41
CA ASP A 690 -16.52 8.76 63.44
C ASP A 690 -15.19 8.94 64.20
N GLU A 691 -14.16 9.42 63.47
CA GLU A 691 -13.37 10.61 63.86
C GLU A 691 -12.48 11.13 62.70
N ASN A 692 -12.66 12.41 62.38
CA ASN A 692 -11.76 13.44 61.80
C ASN A 692 -10.43 13.03 61.10
N LYS A 693 -10.31 13.36 59.80
CA LYS A 693 -9.41 14.40 59.24
C LYS A 693 -9.55 14.52 57.73
#